data_AF-B5W3Z8-F1
#
_entry.id   AF-B5W3Z8-F1
#
_cell.length_a   1.000
_cell.length_b   1.000
_cell.length_c   1.000
_cell.angle_alpha   90.00
_cell.angle_beta   90.00
_cell.angle_gamma   90.00
#
_symmetry.space_group_name_H-M   'P 1'
#
loop_
_entity.id
_entity.type
_entity.pdbx_description
1 polymer ?
#
loop_
_entity_poly.entity_id
_entity_poly.type
_entity_poly.pdbx_seq_one_letter_code
_entity_poly.pdbx_strand_id
1 'polypeptide(L)'
;MKLNLHQIFQDHKVTPRGIIYVGAGEGRSLKRFAKFTNAQILLIEANPVTCERLKMAVGDRPNIQTVHVAIADQNSTATLHVTNIESNSSILSLTEYKKLYPNLTETQQIPVETRTIDSILTELNLLPEDYNILCLDIQGAELLALTGASEILQHLDAIYSTTSQNQLFERGATFEQLNAFLNEHYFTPVAQATPYHPSRYEVVYIHNNLINTSVIPSEIAQNLRLQPPTEPKPTELKITQSRLQELESEQELLKYQLQQTRKDLDKSQSDFQQKQKELENSQSQLQQTRKDLEKSQSDFQQKQKELENSQSQLQQTRKDLDKSQSDFQEKQKELENSQSQLQQTRKDLEKSQSDFQQKQKELENSQSQLQQTQKDLEKSQSDFQQSQKDLENSQSQLEQTQTELQQSQYQEDQILSELEQYHTRLQQTQKDLEKSQSDFQQKQKELENSQSQLQQTQKDLEKSQSDFQQKQKELENSQSQLQQTQKDLEKSQSDFQQKQKELENSQSQLQQTQKDLEKSQSDFQQKQKELENSQSQLQQTRKDLEKSQSDFQQKQKELENSQSERKKLETKVKEVQDQLKNAQNKQTETQQELDKSRSELHDTREELEMANFQLDEVQVELEQATFELHKIKEELEGSQSQLQQQQKELEESQSQLQQQQKELEESRSEIQKLREQIQQIQHIQQYQNMSPPGQPVQQYQPAVAQSGNTYNAALVKMFAKIIAETMPD
;
A
#
# COMPACT_ATOMS: atom_id res chain seq x y z
N MET A 1 -19.29 -57.87 -53.95
CA MET A 1 -18.84 -56.54 -54.44
C MET A 1 -20.08 -55.67 -54.62
N LYS A 2 -20.03 -54.35 -54.35
CA LYS A 2 -21.20 -53.45 -54.59
C LYS A 2 -21.35 -53.12 -56.06
N LEU A 3 -22.56 -52.71 -56.49
CA LEU A 3 -22.80 -52.30 -57.88
C LEU A 3 -22.12 -50.95 -58.20
N ASN A 4 -21.40 -50.90 -59.32
CA ASN A 4 -20.80 -49.68 -59.86
C ASN A 4 -21.82 -48.93 -60.72
N LEU A 5 -22.68 -48.15 -60.07
CA LEU A 5 -23.79 -47.41 -60.70
C LEU A 5 -23.33 -46.55 -61.88
N HIS A 6 -22.14 -45.93 -61.77
CA HIS A 6 -21.58 -45.10 -62.85
C HIS A 6 -21.25 -45.91 -64.12
N GLN A 7 -20.79 -47.15 -63.99
CA GLN A 7 -20.56 -48.02 -65.15
C GLN A 7 -21.89 -48.49 -65.74
N ILE A 8 -22.81 -48.98 -64.89
CA ILE A 8 -24.12 -49.49 -65.32
C ILE A 8 -24.92 -48.40 -66.05
N PHE A 9 -24.93 -47.18 -65.53
CA PHE A 9 -25.59 -46.04 -66.18
C PHE A 9 -24.91 -45.65 -67.50
N GLN A 10 -23.59 -45.77 -67.63
CA GLN A 10 -22.91 -45.57 -68.92
C GLN A 10 -23.26 -46.67 -69.94
N ASP A 11 -23.23 -47.94 -69.53
CA ASP A 11 -23.52 -49.09 -70.38
C ASP A 11 -24.96 -49.05 -70.93
N HIS A 12 -25.90 -48.58 -70.11
CA HIS A 12 -27.32 -48.39 -70.45
C HIS A 12 -27.69 -46.95 -70.88
N LYS A 13 -26.70 -46.07 -71.12
CA LYS A 13 -26.86 -44.68 -71.59
C LYS A 13 -27.69 -43.74 -70.69
N VAL A 14 -27.96 -44.11 -69.46
CA VAL A 14 -28.62 -43.27 -68.45
C VAL A 14 -27.73 -42.07 -68.14
N THR A 15 -28.23 -40.87 -68.36
CA THR A 15 -27.54 -39.62 -68.04
C THR A 15 -28.27 -38.94 -66.87
N PRO A 16 -27.70 -38.92 -65.65
CA PRO A 16 -28.39 -38.36 -64.49
C PRO A 16 -28.71 -36.86 -64.67
N ARG A 17 -30.00 -36.54 -64.70
CA ARG A 17 -30.58 -35.19 -64.71
C ARG A 17 -30.96 -34.77 -63.28
N GLY A 18 -31.60 -35.69 -62.57
CA GLY A 18 -31.90 -35.56 -61.15
C GLY A 18 -31.99 -36.92 -60.46
N ILE A 19 -31.55 -36.98 -59.21
CA ILE A 19 -31.47 -38.18 -58.38
C ILE A 19 -32.29 -37.96 -57.10
N ILE A 20 -33.33 -38.76 -56.89
CA ILE A 20 -34.01 -38.88 -55.59
C ILE A 20 -33.37 -40.05 -54.85
N TYR A 21 -32.83 -39.83 -53.66
CA TYR A 21 -32.30 -40.88 -52.79
C TYR A 21 -33.09 -40.92 -51.49
N VAL A 22 -33.89 -41.97 -51.32
CA VAL A 22 -34.64 -42.27 -50.11
C VAL A 22 -33.85 -43.28 -49.25
N GLY A 23 -33.69 -42.97 -47.95
CA GLY A 23 -32.78 -43.71 -47.08
C GLY A 23 -31.33 -43.26 -47.29
N ALA A 24 -31.11 -41.94 -47.44
CA ALA A 24 -29.80 -41.38 -47.72
C ALA A 24 -28.78 -41.60 -46.59
N GLY A 25 -29.23 -41.89 -45.37
CA GLY A 25 -28.41 -42.04 -44.17
C GLY A 25 -27.56 -40.79 -43.93
N GLU A 26 -26.35 -40.95 -43.40
CA GLU A 26 -25.37 -39.85 -43.27
C GLU A 26 -24.70 -39.46 -44.62
N GLY A 27 -25.35 -39.71 -45.75
CA GLY A 27 -24.82 -39.37 -47.08
C GLY A 27 -23.57 -40.17 -47.49
N ARG A 28 -23.21 -41.24 -46.76
CA ARG A 28 -22.02 -42.08 -47.05
C ARG A 28 -22.03 -42.64 -48.48
N SER A 29 -23.22 -42.94 -49.00
CA SER A 29 -23.44 -43.43 -50.37
C SER A 29 -23.35 -42.36 -51.46
N LEU A 30 -23.35 -41.06 -51.14
CA LEU A 30 -23.19 -39.97 -52.12
C LEU A 30 -21.88 -40.08 -52.92
N LYS A 31 -20.86 -40.75 -52.36
CA LYS A 31 -19.61 -41.07 -53.04
C LYS A 31 -19.81 -41.92 -54.31
N ARG A 32 -20.91 -42.68 -54.44
CA ARG A 32 -21.31 -43.40 -55.67
C ARG A 32 -21.73 -42.43 -56.79
N PHE A 33 -22.24 -41.25 -56.42
CA PHE A 33 -22.83 -40.25 -57.31
C PHE A 33 -21.93 -39.02 -57.51
N ALA A 34 -20.75 -38.97 -56.86
CA ALA A 34 -19.81 -37.84 -56.93
C ALA A 34 -19.26 -37.51 -58.34
N LYS A 35 -19.52 -38.36 -59.34
CA LYS A 35 -19.22 -38.11 -60.76
C LYS A 35 -20.37 -37.43 -61.54
N PHE A 36 -21.53 -37.22 -60.91
CA PHE A 36 -22.72 -36.64 -61.52
C PHE A 36 -22.94 -35.20 -61.01
N THR A 37 -21.89 -34.37 -61.16
CA THR A 37 -21.79 -33.02 -60.57
C THR A 37 -22.89 -32.04 -60.99
N ASN A 38 -23.61 -32.35 -62.08
CA ASN A 38 -24.58 -31.46 -62.71
C ASN A 38 -26.03 -31.90 -62.43
N ALA A 39 -26.25 -33.03 -61.73
CA ALA A 39 -27.59 -33.50 -61.41
C ALA A 39 -28.15 -32.76 -60.19
N GLN A 40 -29.47 -32.53 -60.17
CA GLN A 40 -30.18 -32.16 -58.95
C GLN A 40 -30.28 -33.38 -58.03
N ILE A 41 -30.13 -33.21 -56.72
CA ILE A 41 -30.13 -34.34 -55.78
C ILE A 41 -31.08 -34.05 -54.62
N LEU A 42 -32.17 -34.81 -54.54
CA LEU A 42 -33.11 -34.78 -53.42
C LEU A 42 -32.78 -35.95 -52.49
N LEU A 43 -32.39 -35.63 -51.25
CA LEU A 43 -31.99 -36.61 -50.25
C LEU A 43 -33.03 -36.67 -49.13
N ILE A 44 -33.61 -37.85 -48.94
CA ILE A 44 -34.72 -38.07 -48.02
C ILE A 44 -34.28 -39.08 -46.96
N GLU A 45 -34.44 -38.69 -45.70
CA GLU A 45 -34.07 -39.48 -44.53
C GLU A 45 -35.19 -39.46 -43.49
N ALA A 46 -35.56 -40.64 -43.00
CA ALA A 46 -36.67 -40.83 -42.07
C ALA A 46 -36.27 -40.65 -40.61
N ASN A 47 -35.00 -40.92 -40.26
CA ASN A 47 -34.49 -40.72 -38.91
C ASN A 47 -34.10 -39.25 -38.68
N PRO A 48 -34.73 -38.50 -37.75
CA PRO A 48 -34.46 -37.08 -37.56
C PRO A 48 -33.00 -36.79 -37.20
N VAL A 49 -32.41 -37.60 -36.31
CA VAL A 49 -31.03 -37.43 -35.85
C VAL A 49 -30.04 -37.74 -36.98
N THR A 50 -30.37 -38.67 -37.86
CA THR A 50 -29.57 -38.98 -39.06
C THR A 50 -29.73 -37.91 -40.13
N CYS A 51 -30.92 -37.34 -40.30
CA CYS A 51 -31.17 -36.24 -41.23
C CYS A 51 -30.38 -34.96 -40.85
N GLU A 52 -30.23 -34.65 -39.56
CA GLU A 52 -29.34 -33.56 -39.13
C GLU A 52 -27.86 -33.86 -39.42
N ARG A 53 -27.39 -35.10 -39.21
CA ARG A 53 -26.02 -35.48 -39.59
C ARG A 53 -25.82 -35.47 -41.11
N LEU A 54 -26.85 -35.80 -41.89
CA LEU A 54 -26.87 -35.70 -43.35
C LEU A 54 -26.74 -34.25 -43.82
N LYS A 55 -27.54 -33.33 -43.27
CA LYS A 55 -27.44 -31.88 -43.53
C LYS A 55 -26.01 -31.37 -43.30
N MET A 56 -25.42 -31.70 -42.16
CA MET A 56 -24.03 -31.35 -41.83
C MET A 56 -23.01 -31.96 -42.80
N ALA A 57 -23.25 -33.18 -43.30
CA ALA A 57 -22.35 -33.87 -44.24
C ALA A 57 -22.44 -33.34 -45.70
N VAL A 58 -23.58 -32.78 -46.10
CA VAL A 58 -23.73 -32.16 -47.43
C VAL A 58 -23.36 -30.68 -47.43
N GLY A 59 -23.74 -29.92 -46.41
CA GLY A 59 -23.62 -28.46 -46.40
C GLY A 59 -24.41 -27.77 -47.52
N ASP A 60 -24.17 -26.47 -47.71
CA ASP A 60 -24.96 -25.59 -48.60
C ASP A 60 -24.64 -25.78 -50.10
N ARG A 61 -24.68 -27.02 -50.60
CA ARG A 61 -24.49 -27.32 -52.03
C ARG A 61 -25.79 -27.00 -52.79
N PRO A 62 -25.79 -26.07 -53.76
CA PRO A 62 -27.02 -25.56 -54.37
C PRO A 62 -27.77 -26.57 -55.25
N ASN A 63 -27.18 -27.73 -55.54
CA ASN A 63 -27.80 -28.84 -56.25
C ASN A 63 -28.16 -30.04 -55.33
N ILE A 64 -28.09 -29.88 -54.00
CA ILE A 64 -28.46 -30.93 -53.04
C ILE A 64 -29.47 -30.36 -52.02
N GLN A 65 -30.67 -30.93 -52.01
CA GLN A 65 -31.72 -30.64 -51.03
C GLN A 65 -31.86 -31.82 -50.07
N THR A 66 -32.06 -31.55 -48.78
CA THR A 66 -32.20 -32.57 -47.73
C THR A 66 -33.54 -32.43 -47.01
N VAL A 67 -34.21 -33.56 -46.76
CA VAL A 67 -35.57 -33.61 -46.23
C VAL A 67 -35.66 -34.65 -45.12
N HIS A 68 -36.33 -34.27 -44.02
CA HIS A 68 -36.69 -35.18 -42.94
C HIS A 68 -38.14 -35.65 -43.15
N VAL A 69 -38.32 -36.84 -43.72
CA VAL A 69 -39.62 -37.49 -43.89
C VAL A 69 -39.42 -38.97 -44.22
N ALA A 70 -40.34 -39.84 -43.81
CA ALA A 70 -40.39 -41.21 -44.31
C ALA A 70 -41.16 -41.27 -45.63
N ILE A 71 -40.77 -42.14 -46.56
CA ILE A 71 -41.53 -42.36 -47.80
C ILE A 71 -42.34 -43.64 -47.69
N ALA A 72 -43.62 -43.56 -48.07
CA ALA A 72 -44.59 -44.64 -48.05
C ALA A 72 -45.59 -44.52 -49.20
N ASP A 73 -46.61 -45.38 -49.18
CA ASP A 73 -47.75 -45.42 -50.10
C ASP A 73 -48.78 -44.31 -49.86
N GLN A 74 -48.78 -43.67 -48.68
CA GLN A 74 -49.73 -42.60 -48.32
C GLN A 74 -49.15 -41.53 -47.37
N ASN A 75 -49.79 -40.35 -47.38
CA ASN A 75 -49.49 -39.26 -46.45
C ASN A 75 -50.18 -39.52 -45.10
N SER A 76 -49.39 -39.76 -44.06
CA SER A 76 -49.82 -40.27 -42.75
C SER A 76 -48.73 -40.01 -41.71
N THR A 77 -48.88 -40.58 -40.51
CA THR A 77 -47.75 -40.90 -39.63
C THR A 77 -47.47 -42.41 -39.64
N ALA A 78 -46.24 -42.79 -39.29
CA ALA A 78 -45.80 -44.17 -39.07
C ALA A 78 -44.79 -44.24 -37.91
N THR A 79 -44.53 -45.43 -37.40
CA THR A 79 -43.45 -45.69 -36.43
C THR A 79 -42.18 -46.05 -37.19
N LEU A 80 -41.11 -45.26 -37.02
CA LEU A 80 -39.77 -45.65 -37.42
C LEU A 80 -39.16 -46.52 -36.32
N HIS A 81 -38.91 -47.79 -36.66
CA HIS A 81 -38.19 -48.76 -35.85
C HIS A 81 -36.68 -48.55 -36.05
N VAL A 82 -36.07 -47.73 -35.19
CA VAL A 82 -34.64 -47.43 -35.21
C VAL A 82 -33.87 -48.57 -34.57
N THR A 83 -32.76 -48.98 -35.19
CA THR A 83 -31.93 -50.11 -34.72
C THR A 83 -30.49 -49.71 -34.40
N ASN A 84 -29.79 -50.57 -33.65
CA ASN A 84 -28.37 -50.42 -33.33
C ASN A 84 -27.42 -50.45 -34.55
N ILE A 85 -27.95 -50.71 -35.75
CA ILE A 85 -27.27 -50.50 -37.03
C ILE A 85 -28.18 -49.58 -37.85
N GLU A 86 -28.06 -48.25 -37.70
CA GLU A 86 -29.06 -47.28 -38.17
C GLU A 86 -29.51 -47.47 -39.63
N SER A 87 -28.62 -47.91 -40.54
CA SER A 87 -28.94 -48.22 -41.95
C SER A 87 -29.89 -49.41 -42.16
N ASN A 88 -30.25 -50.11 -41.09
CA ASN A 88 -31.20 -51.23 -41.07
C ASN A 88 -32.52 -50.86 -40.37
N SER A 89 -32.68 -49.59 -39.99
CA SER A 89 -33.94 -49.05 -39.47
C SER A 89 -35.01 -49.03 -40.56
N SER A 90 -36.29 -49.17 -40.18
CA SER A 90 -37.40 -49.20 -41.15
C SER A 90 -38.69 -48.68 -40.53
N ILE A 91 -39.66 -48.28 -41.36
CA ILE A 91 -41.04 -48.00 -40.94
C ILE A 91 -41.90 -49.28 -40.85
N LEU A 92 -41.27 -50.46 -40.97
CA LEU A 92 -41.88 -51.77 -40.88
C LEU A 92 -41.23 -52.60 -39.76
N SER A 93 -42.03 -53.40 -39.07
CA SER A 93 -41.59 -54.28 -37.98
C SER A 93 -40.53 -55.28 -38.45
N LEU A 94 -39.49 -55.50 -37.63
CA LEU A 94 -38.47 -56.52 -37.90
C LEU A 94 -39.04 -57.94 -37.73
N THR A 95 -39.14 -58.72 -38.81
CA THR A 95 -39.53 -60.14 -38.76
C THR A 95 -38.31 -61.04 -38.96
N GLU A 96 -38.11 -61.60 -40.16
CA GLU A 96 -37.03 -62.54 -40.44
C GLU A 96 -35.64 -61.85 -40.51
N TYR A 97 -35.55 -60.51 -40.53
CA TYR A 97 -34.26 -59.79 -40.56
C TYR A 97 -33.35 -60.16 -39.38
N LYS A 98 -33.92 -60.38 -38.18
CA LYS A 98 -33.17 -60.84 -37.00
C LYS A 98 -32.50 -62.21 -37.21
N LYS A 99 -33.02 -63.05 -38.11
CA LYS A 99 -32.39 -64.35 -38.45
C LYS A 99 -31.19 -64.20 -39.37
N LEU A 100 -31.12 -63.13 -40.18
CA LEU A 100 -29.93 -62.80 -40.96
C LEU A 100 -28.87 -62.04 -40.13
N TYR A 101 -29.31 -61.22 -39.17
CA TYR A 101 -28.44 -60.44 -38.29
C TYR A 101 -28.88 -60.58 -36.83
N PRO A 102 -28.48 -61.65 -36.12
CA PRO A 102 -28.90 -61.92 -34.73
C PRO A 102 -28.55 -60.81 -33.73
N ASN A 103 -27.51 -60.03 -34.02
CA ASN A 103 -27.09 -58.89 -33.21
C ASN A 103 -27.87 -57.59 -33.51
N LEU A 104 -28.82 -57.61 -34.45
CA LEU A 104 -29.67 -56.46 -34.77
C LEU A 104 -30.78 -56.32 -33.72
N THR A 105 -30.73 -55.25 -32.96
CA THR A 105 -31.79 -54.88 -32.00
C THR A 105 -32.38 -53.54 -32.36
N GLU A 106 -33.71 -53.46 -32.30
CA GLU A 106 -34.40 -52.18 -32.18
C GLU A 106 -33.92 -51.47 -30.91
N THR A 107 -33.64 -50.18 -31.01
CA THR A 107 -33.12 -49.33 -29.93
C THR A 107 -34.07 -48.18 -29.59
N GLN A 108 -34.94 -47.79 -30.52
CA GLN A 108 -35.92 -46.73 -30.32
C GLN A 108 -37.06 -46.86 -31.33
N GLN A 109 -38.28 -46.54 -30.90
CA GLN A 109 -39.41 -46.27 -31.80
C GLN A 109 -39.64 -44.75 -31.86
N ILE A 110 -39.72 -44.17 -33.06
CA ILE A 110 -39.92 -42.73 -33.27
C ILE A 110 -41.15 -42.53 -34.17
N PRO A 111 -42.16 -41.72 -33.79
CA PRO A 111 -43.22 -41.33 -34.71
C PRO A 111 -42.67 -40.39 -35.78
N VAL A 112 -42.89 -40.72 -37.05
CA VAL A 112 -42.43 -39.93 -38.21
C VAL A 112 -43.59 -39.65 -39.16
N GLU A 113 -43.55 -38.49 -39.81
CA GLU A 113 -44.42 -38.17 -40.94
C GLU A 113 -44.06 -39.07 -42.14
N THR A 114 -45.07 -39.64 -42.80
CA THR A 114 -44.92 -40.29 -44.11
C THR A 114 -45.43 -39.40 -45.23
N ARG A 115 -44.77 -39.44 -46.38
CA ARG A 115 -45.23 -38.85 -47.64
C ARG A 115 -45.06 -39.84 -48.80
N THR A 116 -45.86 -39.67 -49.84
CA THR A 116 -45.58 -40.26 -51.16
C THR A 116 -44.44 -39.50 -51.86
N ILE A 117 -43.78 -40.10 -52.86
CA ILE A 117 -42.71 -39.38 -53.59
C ILE A 117 -43.30 -38.20 -54.38
N ASP A 118 -44.45 -38.43 -55.00
CA ASP A 118 -45.17 -37.41 -55.79
C ASP A 118 -45.58 -36.20 -54.90
N SER A 119 -46.04 -36.45 -53.67
CA SER A 119 -46.44 -35.36 -52.76
C SER A 119 -45.26 -34.61 -52.15
N ILE A 120 -44.14 -35.25 -51.83
CA ILE A 120 -42.98 -34.51 -51.31
C ILE A 120 -42.29 -33.67 -52.40
N LEU A 121 -42.31 -34.12 -53.67
CA LEU A 121 -41.92 -33.26 -54.80
C LEU A 121 -42.83 -32.03 -54.91
N THR A 122 -44.14 -32.23 -54.79
CA THR A 122 -45.14 -31.16 -54.78
C THR A 122 -44.95 -30.16 -53.63
N GLU A 123 -44.80 -30.65 -52.39
CA GLU A 123 -44.58 -29.82 -51.19
C GLU A 123 -43.31 -28.95 -51.28
N LEU A 124 -42.30 -29.41 -52.03
CA LEU A 124 -41.03 -28.71 -52.23
C LEU A 124 -40.99 -27.84 -53.50
N ASN A 125 -42.05 -27.83 -54.30
CA ASN A 125 -42.12 -27.17 -55.62
C ASN A 125 -41.08 -27.70 -56.62
N LEU A 126 -40.81 -29.00 -56.57
CA LEU A 126 -39.89 -29.72 -57.47
C LEU A 126 -40.68 -30.42 -58.58
N LEU A 127 -40.22 -30.32 -59.82
CA LEU A 127 -40.87 -31.00 -60.96
C LEU A 127 -40.43 -32.47 -61.02
N PRO A 128 -41.35 -33.46 -61.11
CA PRO A 128 -40.98 -34.85 -61.31
C PRO A 128 -40.10 -35.06 -62.54
N GLU A 129 -40.35 -34.30 -63.61
CA GLU A 129 -39.57 -34.34 -64.84
C GLU A 129 -38.12 -33.82 -64.71
N ASP A 130 -37.71 -33.17 -63.61
CA ASP A 130 -36.29 -32.88 -63.36
C ASP A 130 -35.50 -34.12 -62.87
N TYR A 131 -36.20 -35.16 -62.39
CA TYR A 131 -35.58 -36.35 -61.81
C TYR A 131 -35.75 -37.56 -62.72
N ASN A 132 -34.66 -38.31 -62.94
CA ASN A 132 -34.68 -39.54 -63.74
C ASN A 132 -34.03 -40.75 -63.07
N ILE A 133 -33.58 -40.61 -61.83
CA ILE A 133 -33.02 -41.72 -61.06
C ILE A 133 -33.62 -41.73 -59.66
N LEU A 134 -34.21 -42.87 -59.28
CA LEU A 134 -34.66 -43.13 -57.92
C LEU A 134 -33.72 -44.15 -57.26
N CYS A 135 -33.29 -43.86 -56.03
CA CYS A 135 -32.45 -44.72 -55.21
C CYS A 135 -33.18 -45.03 -53.90
N LEU A 136 -33.50 -46.30 -53.67
CA LEU A 136 -34.17 -46.80 -52.47
C LEU A 136 -33.21 -47.66 -51.66
N ASP A 137 -32.87 -47.20 -50.46
CA ASP A 137 -32.06 -47.91 -49.46
C ASP A 137 -32.85 -48.06 -48.14
N ILE A 138 -34.19 -47.98 -48.25
CA ILE A 138 -35.19 -48.00 -47.16
C ILE A 138 -35.68 -49.42 -46.90
N GLN A 139 -34.91 -50.14 -46.09
CA GLN A 139 -35.00 -51.59 -45.92
C GLN A 139 -36.43 -52.11 -45.69
N GLY A 140 -36.95 -52.88 -46.65
CA GLY A 140 -38.27 -53.52 -46.64
C GLY A 140 -39.43 -52.63 -47.12
N ALA A 141 -39.28 -51.31 -47.06
CA ALA A 141 -40.29 -50.34 -47.45
C ALA A 141 -40.22 -49.95 -48.94
N GLU A 142 -39.32 -50.54 -49.72
CA GLU A 142 -39.06 -50.14 -51.11
C GLU A 142 -40.32 -50.22 -52.00
N LEU A 143 -41.15 -51.26 -51.84
CA LEU A 143 -42.42 -51.38 -52.58
C LEU A 143 -43.50 -50.37 -52.13
N LEU A 144 -43.53 -49.98 -50.85
CA LEU A 144 -44.46 -48.95 -50.37
C LEU A 144 -44.12 -47.60 -51.00
N ALA A 145 -42.84 -47.23 -51.01
CA ALA A 145 -42.37 -46.01 -51.66
C ALA A 145 -42.66 -45.99 -53.16
N LEU A 146 -42.52 -47.12 -53.85
CA LEU A 146 -42.87 -47.25 -55.27
C LEU A 146 -44.38 -47.23 -55.52
N THR A 147 -45.19 -47.76 -54.61
CA THR A 147 -46.66 -47.68 -54.69
C THR A 147 -47.13 -46.22 -54.58
N GLY A 148 -46.42 -45.39 -53.81
CA GLY A 148 -46.59 -43.93 -53.74
C GLY A 148 -45.80 -43.12 -54.79
N ALA A 149 -45.34 -43.72 -55.89
CA ALA A 149 -44.49 -43.08 -56.91
C ALA A 149 -45.18 -42.97 -58.28
N SER A 150 -46.50 -42.80 -58.29
CA SER A 150 -47.39 -42.92 -59.45
C SER A 150 -47.10 -41.95 -60.60
N GLU A 151 -46.66 -40.72 -60.28
CA GLU A 151 -46.26 -39.72 -61.27
C GLU A 151 -44.78 -39.89 -61.61
N ILE A 152 -43.89 -39.85 -60.60
CA ILE A 152 -42.44 -39.87 -60.82
C ILE A 152 -41.95 -41.08 -61.62
N LEU A 153 -42.55 -42.27 -61.45
CA LEU A 153 -42.17 -43.49 -62.18
C LEU A 153 -42.16 -43.31 -63.71
N GLN A 154 -42.96 -42.39 -64.25
CA GLN A 154 -43.05 -42.12 -65.70
C GLN A 154 -41.87 -41.29 -66.23
N HIS A 155 -41.07 -40.67 -65.35
CA HIS A 155 -39.94 -39.80 -65.68
C HIS A 155 -38.56 -40.44 -65.40
N LEU A 156 -38.54 -41.62 -64.77
CA LEU A 156 -37.33 -42.33 -64.39
C LEU A 156 -36.73 -43.15 -65.55
N ASP A 157 -35.44 -42.96 -65.80
CA ASP A 157 -34.63 -43.80 -66.68
C ASP A 157 -34.09 -45.04 -65.93
N ALA A 158 -33.86 -44.91 -64.61
CA ALA A 158 -33.27 -45.95 -63.77
C ALA A 158 -33.78 -45.94 -62.33
N ILE A 159 -33.82 -47.14 -61.73
CA ILE A 159 -34.12 -47.33 -60.31
C ILE A 159 -33.03 -48.19 -59.69
N TYR A 160 -32.38 -47.69 -58.63
CA TYR A 160 -31.56 -48.50 -57.73
C TYR A 160 -32.39 -48.87 -56.50
N SER A 161 -32.36 -50.14 -56.10
CA SER A 161 -33.04 -50.61 -54.89
C SER A 161 -32.19 -51.61 -54.11
N THR A 162 -32.27 -51.56 -52.78
CA THR A 162 -32.07 -52.76 -51.97
C THR A 162 -33.31 -53.63 -51.98
N THR A 163 -33.15 -54.93 -51.78
CA THR A 163 -34.25 -55.89 -51.59
C THR A 163 -33.69 -57.23 -51.10
N SER A 164 -34.54 -58.24 -50.88
CA SER A 164 -34.16 -59.56 -50.38
C SER A 164 -34.98 -60.69 -51.00
N GLN A 165 -34.37 -61.87 -51.11
CA GLN A 165 -35.05 -63.08 -51.62
C GLN A 165 -36.27 -63.45 -50.77
N ASN A 166 -36.14 -63.28 -49.46
CA ASN A 166 -37.18 -63.57 -48.48
C ASN A 166 -37.76 -62.26 -47.93
N GLN A 167 -38.98 -62.31 -47.38
CA GLN A 167 -39.58 -61.19 -46.65
C GLN A 167 -38.89 -61.02 -45.29
N LEU A 168 -38.11 -59.95 -45.11
CA LEU A 168 -37.34 -59.71 -43.87
C LEU A 168 -38.04 -58.78 -42.86
N PHE A 169 -39.03 -58.01 -43.32
CA PHE A 169 -39.84 -57.10 -42.53
C PHE A 169 -41.32 -57.48 -42.63
N GLU A 170 -42.11 -57.13 -41.62
CA GLU A 170 -43.56 -57.29 -41.67
C GLU A 170 -44.14 -56.49 -42.85
N ARG A 171 -44.88 -57.15 -43.74
CA ARG A 171 -45.40 -56.60 -45.01
C ARG A 171 -44.34 -56.08 -46.00
N GLY A 172 -43.04 -56.20 -45.70
CA GLY A 172 -41.97 -55.79 -46.61
C GLY A 172 -41.86 -56.69 -47.84
N ALA A 173 -41.46 -56.14 -48.99
CA ALA A 173 -41.49 -56.87 -50.26
C ALA A 173 -40.29 -57.81 -50.47
N THR A 174 -40.52 -58.92 -51.17
CA THR A 174 -39.43 -59.75 -51.73
C THR A 174 -38.91 -59.18 -53.05
N PHE A 175 -37.74 -59.63 -53.48
CA PHE A 175 -37.18 -59.38 -54.81
C PHE A 175 -38.15 -59.75 -55.94
N GLU A 176 -38.90 -60.86 -55.78
CA GLU A 176 -39.89 -61.30 -56.77
C GLU A 176 -41.09 -60.34 -56.86
N GLN A 177 -41.60 -59.87 -55.71
CA GLN A 177 -42.69 -58.88 -55.66
C GLN A 177 -42.24 -57.52 -56.21
N LEU A 178 -41.02 -57.08 -55.87
CA LEU A 178 -40.43 -55.85 -56.38
C LEU A 178 -40.21 -55.92 -57.90
N ASN A 179 -39.72 -57.05 -58.41
CA ASN A 179 -39.57 -57.29 -59.84
C ASN A 179 -40.93 -57.30 -60.56
N ALA A 180 -41.96 -57.92 -59.98
CA ALA A 180 -43.30 -57.96 -60.59
C ALA A 180 -43.86 -56.55 -60.78
N PHE A 181 -43.88 -55.75 -59.70
CA PHE A 181 -44.31 -54.35 -59.74
C PHE A 181 -43.49 -53.53 -60.75
N LEU A 182 -42.16 -53.61 -60.69
CA LEU A 182 -41.30 -52.83 -61.58
C LEU A 182 -41.43 -53.26 -63.06
N ASN A 183 -41.65 -54.53 -63.35
CA ASN A 183 -41.95 -54.99 -64.72
C ASN A 183 -43.29 -54.45 -65.24
N GLU A 184 -44.33 -54.35 -64.40
CA GLU A 184 -45.61 -53.71 -64.77
C GLU A 184 -45.44 -52.21 -65.09
N HIS A 185 -44.47 -51.55 -64.43
CA HIS A 185 -44.02 -50.18 -64.74
C HIS A 185 -42.88 -50.10 -65.77
N TYR A 186 -42.65 -51.15 -66.57
CA TYR A 186 -41.65 -51.22 -67.65
C TYR A 186 -40.17 -51.05 -67.21
N PHE A 187 -39.81 -51.42 -65.98
CA PHE A 187 -38.43 -51.43 -65.47
C PHE A 187 -37.89 -52.86 -65.35
N THR A 188 -36.94 -53.23 -66.22
CA THR A 188 -36.28 -54.55 -66.16
C THR A 188 -34.99 -54.48 -65.30
N PRO A 189 -34.71 -55.45 -64.41
CA PRO A 189 -33.43 -55.52 -63.69
C PRO A 189 -32.28 -55.87 -64.65
N VAL A 190 -31.25 -55.01 -64.71
CA VAL A 190 -30.08 -55.19 -65.59
C VAL A 190 -28.81 -55.60 -64.84
N ALA A 191 -28.73 -55.30 -63.55
CA ALA A 191 -27.57 -55.61 -62.72
C ALA A 191 -28.01 -55.95 -61.28
N GLN A 192 -27.40 -56.99 -60.71
CA GLN A 192 -27.70 -57.51 -59.38
C GLN A 192 -26.41 -57.92 -58.67
N ALA A 193 -26.29 -57.63 -57.37
CA ALA A 193 -25.18 -58.10 -56.55
C ALA A 193 -25.60 -58.37 -55.10
N THR A 194 -24.83 -59.21 -54.40
CA THR A 194 -25.06 -59.61 -52.99
C THR A 194 -23.95 -59.09 -52.05
N PRO A 195 -23.72 -57.77 -51.93
CA PRO A 195 -22.57 -57.24 -51.20
C PRO A 195 -22.63 -57.39 -49.67
N TYR A 196 -23.79 -57.66 -49.08
CA TYR A 196 -23.97 -57.76 -47.62
C TYR A 196 -24.38 -59.16 -47.13
N HIS A 197 -25.16 -59.91 -47.92
CA HIS A 197 -25.62 -61.26 -47.61
C HIS A 197 -26.08 -61.97 -48.90
N PRO A 198 -25.92 -63.30 -49.08
CA PRO A 198 -26.35 -64.00 -50.30
C PRO A 198 -27.84 -63.85 -50.67
N SER A 199 -28.70 -63.57 -49.69
CA SER A 199 -30.15 -63.33 -49.91
C SER A 199 -30.56 -61.85 -49.84
N ARG A 200 -29.61 -60.90 -49.75
CA ARG A 200 -29.87 -59.45 -49.85
C ARG A 200 -29.20 -58.88 -51.09
N TYR A 201 -30.00 -58.25 -51.94
CA TYR A 201 -29.58 -57.76 -53.25
C TYR A 201 -29.46 -56.23 -53.26
N GLU A 202 -28.37 -55.73 -53.83
CA GLU A 202 -28.41 -54.45 -54.55
C GLU A 202 -28.87 -54.78 -55.98
N VAL A 203 -29.86 -54.05 -56.50
CA VAL A 203 -30.38 -54.22 -57.87
C VAL A 203 -30.44 -52.86 -58.56
N VAL A 204 -30.10 -52.82 -59.85
CA VAL A 204 -30.39 -51.70 -60.74
C VAL A 204 -31.35 -52.17 -61.83
N TYR A 205 -32.47 -51.45 -61.92
CA TYR A 205 -33.46 -51.55 -62.97
C TYR A 205 -33.29 -50.38 -63.95
N ILE A 206 -33.57 -50.63 -65.22
CA ILE A 206 -33.53 -49.64 -66.30
C ILE A 206 -34.89 -49.67 -67.00
N HIS A 207 -35.42 -48.51 -67.37
CA HIS A 207 -36.68 -48.43 -68.10
C HIS A 207 -36.52 -49.01 -69.52
N ASN A 208 -37.53 -49.73 -70.00
CA ASN A 208 -37.42 -50.59 -71.19
C ASN A 208 -37.18 -49.80 -72.50
N ASN A 209 -37.41 -48.48 -72.53
CA ASN A 209 -37.04 -47.61 -73.66
C ASN A 209 -35.51 -47.52 -73.89
N LEU A 210 -34.69 -47.81 -72.88
CA LEU A 210 -33.23 -47.84 -72.95
C LEU A 210 -32.67 -49.26 -73.15
N ILE A 211 -33.51 -50.30 -73.12
CA ILE A 211 -33.11 -51.71 -73.25
C ILE A 211 -33.41 -52.23 -74.65
N ASN A 212 -32.36 -52.41 -75.44
CA ASN A 212 -32.45 -52.86 -76.83
C ASN A 212 -32.69 -54.39 -76.92
N THR A 213 -33.89 -54.83 -77.32
CA THR A 213 -34.37 -56.23 -77.26
C THR A 213 -34.58 -56.89 -78.65
N SER A 214 -34.63 -58.24 -78.75
CA SER A 214 -34.86 -59.05 -79.98
C SER A 214 -35.28 -60.55 -79.72
N VAL A 215 -36.14 -61.21 -80.57
CA VAL A 215 -36.45 -62.73 -80.81
C VAL A 215 -37.82 -63.45 -80.33
N ILE A 216 -38.62 -64.30 -81.15
CA ILE A 216 -40.03 -65.06 -80.96
C ILE A 216 -40.58 -66.32 -82.04
N PRO A 217 -41.36 -67.58 -81.84
CA PRO A 217 -41.92 -68.95 -82.76
C PRO A 217 -43.29 -70.24 -82.70
N SER A 218 -43.83 -71.52 -83.52
CA SER A 218 -45.12 -72.88 -83.61
C SER A 218 -45.64 -74.49 -84.61
N GLU A 219 -46.76 -75.64 -84.66
CA GLU A 219 -47.30 -77.22 -85.51
C GLU A 219 -48.79 -78.47 -85.67
N ILE A 220 -49.20 -79.88 -86.35
CA ILE A 220 -50.60 -81.07 -86.68
C ILE A 220 -51.03 -82.89 -87.25
N ALA A 221 -52.29 -83.85 -87.55
CA ALA A 221 -52.77 -85.57 -88.04
C ALA A 221 -54.28 -86.67 -88.63
N GLN A 222 -54.63 -88.19 -89.02
CA GLN A 222 -55.97 -89.32 -89.65
C GLN A 222 -56.36 -91.22 -89.80
N ASN A 223 -57.25 -92.45 -90.32
CA ASN A 223 -58.58 -93.47 -91.11
C ASN A 223 -59.13 -95.32 -91.15
N LEU A 224 -60.01 -96.56 -91.70
CA LEU A 224 -61.23 -97.58 -92.64
C LEU A 224 -62.00 -99.37 -92.58
N ARG A 225 -62.94 -100.36 -93.42
CA ARG A 225 -63.88 -101.98 -93.40
C ARG A 225 -64.72 -103.29 -94.55
N LEU A 226 -65.53 -104.68 -94.47
CA LEU A 226 -66.29 -106.05 -95.47
C LEU A 226 -67.56 -107.52 -95.39
N GLN A 227 -68.04 -108.80 -96.24
CA GLN A 227 -69.37 -110.10 -96.39
C GLN A 227 -69.76 -111.93 -96.95
N PRO A 228 -70.94 -112.88 -97.52
CA PRO A 228 -71.67 -114.58 -97.56
C PRO A 228 -72.52 -115.94 -98.68
N PRO A 229 -73.36 -117.31 -98.56
CA PRO A 229 -73.92 -118.85 -99.39
C PRO A 229 -75.40 -120.12 -99.62
N THR A 230 -75.69 -121.58 -100.20
CA THR A 230 -77.04 -122.79 -100.67
C THR A 230 -77.44 -124.67 -100.90
N GLU A 231 -78.55 -125.64 -101.54
CA GLU A 231 -79.22 -127.39 -101.58
C GLU A 231 -80.24 -128.63 -102.65
N PRO A 232 -80.68 -130.16 -102.67
CA PRO A 232 -81.58 -131.46 -103.60
C PRO A 232 -82.47 -133.16 -103.41
N LYS A 233 -83.31 -134.24 -104.23
CA LYS A 233 -84.27 -135.81 -104.08
C LYS A 233 -85.09 -137.22 -105.15
N PRO A 234 -85.79 -138.66 -105.00
CA PRO A 234 -86.45 -140.14 -105.90
C PRO A 234 -87.67 -141.67 -105.78
N THR A 235 -88.21 -142.92 -106.62
CA THR A 235 -89.24 -144.48 -106.52
C THR A 235 -89.99 -145.91 -107.60
N GLU A 236 -90.63 -147.38 -107.48
CA GLU A 236 -91.62 -148.70 -108.36
C GLU A 236 -92.27 -150.51 -108.15
N LEU A 237 -93.08 -151.62 -108.95
CA LEU A 237 -93.84 -153.30 -108.86
C LEU A 237 -94.44 -154.70 -110.03
N LYS A 238 -95.17 -156.10 -110.35
CA LYS A 238 -96.39 -157.47 -110.27
C LYS A 238 -96.87 -159.11 -111.22
N ILE A 239 -97.70 -160.48 -111.09
CA ILE A 239 -98.30 -161.99 -112.02
C ILE A 239 -99.36 -163.61 -111.83
N THR A 240 -99.81 -164.92 -112.64
CA THR A 240 -100.91 -166.43 -112.65
C THR A 240 -101.04 -168.18 -113.46
N GLN A 241 -101.82 -169.55 -113.78
CA GLN A 241 -103.09 -170.91 -113.86
C GLN A 241 -103.15 -172.77 -114.43
N SER A 242 -103.91 -174.15 -114.78
CA SER A 242 -105.22 -175.43 -115.07
C SER A 242 -105.43 -177.34 -115.43
N ARG A 243 -106.55 -178.44 -115.73
CA ARG A 243 -106.81 -180.24 -116.11
C ARG A 243 -108.16 -181.55 -116.57
N LEU A 244 -108.29 -183.10 -116.92
CA LEU A 244 -109.42 -184.45 -117.51
C LEU A 244 -109.75 -186.32 -117.23
N GLN A 245 -110.42 -187.73 -117.66
CA GLN A 245 -111.49 -188.95 -118.52
C GLN A 245 -112.03 -190.83 -118.41
N GLU A 246 -112.79 -191.97 -119.24
CA GLU A 246 -113.74 -193.57 -119.21
C GLU A 246 -113.95 -195.24 -120.16
N LEU A 247 -114.75 -196.60 -120.46
CA LEU A 247 -115.95 -198.01 -120.37
C LEU A 247 -116.34 -199.71 -121.26
N GLU A 248 -117.30 -200.98 -121.14
CA GLU A 248 -118.10 -202.42 -122.02
C GLU A 248 -118.52 -204.33 -121.97
N SER A 249 -119.57 -205.38 -122.60
CA SER A 249 -120.13 -207.05 -123.10
C SER A 249 -120.44 -208.77 -122.63
N GLU A 250 -121.60 -209.65 -122.74
CA GLU A 250 -122.14 -211.00 -121.99
C GLU A 250 -121.72 -212.62 -121.91
N GLN A 251 -121.92 -213.70 -122.76
CA GLN A 251 -121.39 -215.13 -122.39
C GLN A 251 -119.86 -215.24 -122.59
N GLU A 252 -119.38 -214.47 -123.55
CA GLU A 252 -117.98 -214.06 -123.58
C GLU A 252 -117.58 -213.34 -122.28
N LEU A 253 -118.53 -212.69 -121.56
CA LEU A 253 -118.28 -211.97 -120.32
C LEU A 253 -117.75 -212.85 -119.20
N LEU A 254 -117.94 -214.17 -119.18
CA LEU A 254 -117.31 -214.98 -118.13
C LEU A 254 -115.80 -215.13 -118.38
N LYS A 255 -115.36 -215.17 -119.65
CA LYS A 255 -113.94 -215.06 -120.01
C LYS A 255 -113.44 -213.62 -119.85
N TYR A 256 -114.25 -212.64 -120.24
CA TYR A 256 -113.96 -211.22 -120.04
C TYR A 256 -113.89 -210.85 -118.56
N GLN A 257 -114.68 -211.45 -117.67
CA GLN A 257 -114.63 -211.23 -116.21
C GLN A 257 -113.29 -211.71 -115.68
N LEU A 258 -112.84 -212.92 -116.06
CA LEU A 258 -111.47 -213.38 -115.76
C LEU A 258 -110.38 -212.47 -116.35
N GLN A 259 -110.66 -211.78 -117.47
CA GLN A 259 -109.77 -210.78 -118.07
C GLN A 259 -109.85 -209.40 -117.39
N GLN A 260 -111.00 -209.02 -116.83
CA GLN A 260 -111.26 -207.76 -116.13
C GLN A 260 -110.79 -207.80 -114.69
N THR A 261 -111.00 -208.90 -113.95
CA THR A 261 -110.39 -209.10 -112.63
C THR A 261 -108.86 -209.00 -112.69
N ARG A 262 -108.25 -209.31 -113.85
CA ARG A 262 -106.83 -209.04 -114.11
C ARG A 262 -106.52 -207.55 -114.28
N LYS A 263 -107.31 -206.81 -115.06
CA LYS A 263 -107.19 -205.35 -115.23
C LYS A 263 -107.44 -204.57 -113.94
N ASP A 264 -108.41 -204.98 -113.14
CA ASP A 264 -108.72 -204.35 -111.84
C ASP A 264 -107.59 -204.56 -110.83
N LEU A 265 -106.90 -205.71 -110.89
CA LEU A 265 -105.71 -205.98 -110.08
C LEU A 265 -104.54 -205.05 -110.47
N ASP A 266 -104.23 -204.95 -111.77
CA ASP A 266 -103.19 -204.04 -112.29
C ASP A 266 -103.49 -202.58 -111.90
N LYS A 267 -104.76 -202.16 -112.00
CA LYS A 267 -105.21 -200.82 -111.61
C LYS A 267 -105.05 -200.57 -110.10
N SER A 268 -105.46 -201.51 -109.26
CA SER A 268 -105.32 -201.43 -107.80
C SER A 268 -103.84 -201.32 -107.37
N GLN A 269 -102.94 -201.97 -108.11
CA GLN A 269 -101.50 -201.88 -107.88
C GLN A 269 -100.92 -200.50 -108.27
N SER A 270 -101.48 -199.81 -109.27
CA SER A 270 -101.15 -198.43 -109.63
C SER A 270 -101.58 -197.43 -108.55
N ASP A 271 -102.83 -197.52 -108.07
CA ASP A 271 -103.39 -196.59 -107.07
C ASP A 271 -102.62 -196.64 -105.74
N PHE A 272 -102.04 -197.79 -105.38
CA PHE A 272 -101.17 -197.94 -104.21
C PHE A 272 -99.84 -197.18 -104.37
N GLN A 273 -99.18 -197.26 -105.53
CA GLN A 273 -97.93 -196.54 -105.79
C GLN A 273 -98.11 -195.01 -105.73
N GLN A 274 -99.25 -194.50 -106.19
CA GLN A 274 -99.52 -193.06 -106.12
C GLN A 274 -99.62 -192.55 -104.67
N LYS A 275 -100.37 -193.26 -103.80
CA LYS A 275 -100.49 -192.90 -102.38
C LYS A 275 -99.17 -192.96 -101.61
N GLN A 276 -98.28 -193.89 -101.96
CA GLN A 276 -96.94 -193.97 -101.35
C GLN A 276 -96.14 -192.67 -101.59
N LYS A 277 -96.29 -192.06 -102.76
CA LYS A 277 -95.60 -190.83 -103.17
C LYS A 277 -96.15 -189.56 -102.53
N GLU A 278 -97.45 -189.53 -102.23
CA GLU A 278 -98.10 -188.43 -101.51
C GLU A 278 -97.63 -188.36 -100.03
N LEU A 279 -97.29 -189.50 -99.42
CA LEU A 279 -96.78 -189.57 -98.06
C LEU A 279 -95.36 -188.99 -97.92
N GLU A 280 -94.46 -189.29 -98.88
CA GLU A 280 -93.08 -188.75 -98.89
C GLU A 280 -93.06 -187.21 -99.01
N ASN A 281 -93.91 -186.66 -99.88
CA ASN A 281 -94.09 -185.20 -100.00
C ASN A 281 -94.57 -184.58 -98.68
N SER A 282 -95.52 -185.23 -98.00
CA SER A 282 -96.09 -184.75 -96.73
C SER A 282 -95.06 -184.75 -95.60
N GLN A 283 -94.23 -185.79 -95.51
CA GLN A 283 -93.11 -185.83 -94.55
C GLN A 283 -92.07 -184.74 -94.83
N SER A 284 -91.76 -184.50 -96.11
CA SER A 284 -90.79 -183.49 -96.54
C SER A 284 -91.22 -182.07 -96.14
N GLN A 285 -92.49 -181.72 -96.33
CA GLN A 285 -93.04 -180.42 -95.90
C GLN A 285 -92.96 -180.24 -94.37
N LEU A 286 -93.35 -181.26 -93.61
CA LEU A 286 -93.37 -181.19 -92.14
C LEU A 286 -91.95 -181.05 -91.55
N GLN A 287 -90.93 -181.60 -92.22
CA GLN A 287 -89.52 -181.42 -91.86
C GLN A 287 -89.01 -180.00 -92.15
N GLN A 288 -89.53 -179.30 -93.17
CA GLN A 288 -89.18 -177.92 -93.46
C GLN A 288 -89.75 -176.95 -92.42
N THR A 289 -91.06 -177.03 -92.14
CA THR A 289 -91.75 -176.17 -91.15
C THR A 289 -91.08 -176.21 -89.77
N ARG A 290 -90.46 -177.35 -89.41
CA ARG A 290 -89.74 -177.52 -88.14
C ARG A 290 -88.48 -176.65 -88.05
N LYS A 291 -87.72 -176.51 -89.15
CA LYS A 291 -86.52 -175.65 -89.23
C LYS A 291 -86.88 -174.17 -89.14
N ASP A 292 -87.96 -173.79 -89.81
CA ASP A 292 -88.43 -172.40 -89.83
C ASP A 292 -88.90 -171.94 -88.43
N LEU A 293 -89.47 -172.85 -87.64
CA LEU A 293 -89.82 -172.61 -86.23
C LEU A 293 -88.58 -172.45 -85.34
N GLU A 294 -87.58 -173.33 -85.45
CA GLU A 294 -86.31 -173.22 -84.69
C GLU A 294 -85.61 -171.89 -84.95
N LYS A 295 -85.56 -171.44 -86.22
CA LYS A 295 -84.99 -170.14 -86.59
C LYS A 295 -85.75 -168.99 -85.94
N SER A 296 -87.09 -168.98 -86.05
CA SER A 296 -87.94 -167.93 -85.46
C SER A 296 -87.76 -167.81 -83.94
N GLN A 297 -87.54 -168.95 -83.27
CA GLN A 297 -87.28 -169.01 -81.83
C GLN A 297 -85.90 -168.42 -81.45
N SER A 298 -84.88 -168.59 -82.30
CA SER A 298 -83.57 -167.94 -82.15
C SER A 298 -83.64 -166.42 -82.35
N ASP A 299 -84.33 -165.95 -83.40
CA ASP A 299 -84.47 -164.53 -83.72
C ASP A 299 -85.16 -163.74 -82.58
N PHE A 300 -86.10 -164.38 -81.87
CA PHE A 300 -86.74 -163.81 -80.68
C PHE A 300 -85.77 -163.66 -79.50
N GLN A 301 -84.96 -164.69 -79.20
CA GLN A 301 -83.97 -164.63 -78.10
C GLN A 301 -82.90 -163.57 -78.32
N GLN A 302 -82.52 -163.29 -79.58
CA GLN A 302 -81.58 -162.20 -79.88
C GLN A 302 -82.19 -160.83 -79.52
N LYS A 303 -83.42 -160.55 -79.97
CA LYS A 303 -84.09 -159.27 -79.69
C LYS A 303 -84.33 -159.02 -78.20
N GLN A 304 -84.53 -160.06 -77.40
CA GLN A 304 -84.64 -159.93 -75.95
C GLN A 304 -83.36 -159.37 -75.32
N LYS A 305 -82.18 -159.84 -75.73
CA LYS A 305 -80.87 -159.32 -75.27
C LYS A 305 -80.59 -157.90 -75.73
N GLU A 306 -80.99 -157.55 -76.96
CA GLU A 306 -80.86 -156.19 -77.50
C GLU A 306 -81.66 -155.16 -76.66
N LEU A 307 -82.84 -155.56 -76.16
CA LEU A 307 -83.66 -154.73 -75.27
C LEU A 307 -83.03 -154.55 -73.87
N GLU A 308 -82.49 -155.62 -73.27
CA GLU A 308 -81.82 -155.58 -71.96
C GLU A 308 -80.56 -154.68 -71.98
N ASN A 309 -79.76 -154.76 -73.05
CA ASN A 309 -78.64 -153.85 -73.28
C ASN A 309 -79.09 -152.39 -73.40
N SER A 310 -80.17 -152.13 -74.14
CA SER A 310 -80.72 -150.78 -74.34
C SER A 310 -81.23 -150.16 -73.04
N GLN A 311 -81.90 -150.93 -72.19
CA GLN A 311 -82.32 -150.48 -70.85
C GLN A 311 -81.13 -150.18 -69.94
N SER A 312 -80.08 -151.00 -70.01
CA SER A 312 -78.86 -150.82 -69.22
C SER A 312 -78.12 -149.51 -69.57
N GLN A 313 -78.03 -149.19 -70.86
CA GLN A 313 -77.47 -147.91 -71.33
C GLN A 313 -78.30 -146.71 -70.83
N LEU A 314 -79.63 -146.78 -70.92
CA LEU A 314 -80.52 -145.71 -70.46
C LEU A 314 -80.41 -145.44 -68.95
N GLN A 315 -80.17 -146.48 -68.13
CA GLN A 315 -79.88 -146.29 -66.70
C GLN A 315 -78.55 -145.57 -66.46
N GLN A 316 -77.52 -145.83 -67.26
CA GLN A 316 -76.22 -145.19 -67.11
C GLN A 316 -76.30 -143.69 -67.43
N THR A 317 -76.91 -143.32 -68.57
CA THR A 317 -77.07 -141.91 -68.97
C THR A 317 -77.83 -141.07 -67.92
N ARG A 318 -78.78 -141.67 -67.18
CA ARG A 318 -79.46 -140.98 -66.07
C ARG A 318 -78.50 -140.66 -64.92
N LYS A 319 -77.68 -141.61 -64.48
CA LYS A 319 -76.68 -141.39 -63.41
C LYS A 319 -75.68 -140.29 -63.78
N ASP A 320 -75.25 -140.26 -65.04
CA ASP A 320 -74.30 -139.26 -65.53
C ASP A 320 -74.92 -137.85 -65.59
N LEU A 321 -76.23 -137.77 -65.87
CA LEU A 321 -77.01 -136.52 -65.82
C LEU A 321 -77.23 -136.04 -64.37
N ASP A 322 -77.68 -136.93 -63.47
CA ASP A 322 -77.90 -136.64 -62.05
C ASP A 322 -76.60 -136.12 -61.38
N LYS A 323 -75.46 -136.71 -61.74
CA LYS A 323 -74.14 -136.22 -61.32
C LYS A 323 -73.84 -134.83 -61.90
N SER A 324 -73.99 -134.65 -63.21
CA SER A 324 -73.71 -133.35 -63.86
C SER A 324 -74.54 -132.20 -63.29
N GLN A 325 -75.79 -132.47 -62.90
CA GLN A 325 -76.66 -131.51 -62.22
C GLN A 325 -76.19 -131.20 -60.78
N SER A 326 -75.61 -132.18 -60.08
CA SER A 326 -75.03 -132.00 -58.75
C SER A 326 -73.76 -131.16 -58.79
N ASP A 327 -72.83 -131.49 -59.69
CA ASP A 327 -71.57 -130.76 -59.90
C ASP A 327 -71.83 -129.28 -60.26
N PHE A 328 -72.88 -128.99 -61.03
CA PHE A 328 -73.31 -127.61 -61.35
C PHE A 328 -73.83 -126.84 -60.11
N GLN A 329 -74.63 -127.47 -59.25
CA GLN A 329 -75.13 -126.84 -58.02
C GLN A 329 -74.03 -126.53 -57.01
N GLU A 330 -72.96 -127.33 -56.97
CA GLU A 330 -71.79 -127.04 -56.14
C GLU A 330 -71.03 -125.82 -56.66
N LYS A 331 -70.79 -125.73 -57.97
CA LYS A 331 -70.14 -124.57 -58.60
C LYS A 331 -70.93 -123.27 -58.48
N GLN A 332 -72.26 -123.33 -58.43
CA GLN A 332 -73.08 -122.15 -58.14
C GLN A 332 -72.83 -121.62 -56.71
N LYS A 333 -72.73 -122.50 -55.71
CA LYS A 333 -72.44 -122.13 -54.31
C LYS A 333 -71.02 -121.57 -54.12
N GLU A 334 -70.03 -122.12 -54.82
CA GLU A 334 -68.67 -121.57 -54.84
C GLU A 334 -68.64 -120.12 -55.35
N LEU A 335 -69.42 -119.82 -56.39
CA LEU A 335 -69.51 -118.47 -56.96
C LEU A 335 -70.20 -117.48 -56.00
N GLU A 336 -71.30 -117.88 -55.37
CA GLU A 336 -72.03 -117.06 -54.38
C GLU A 336 -71.15 -116.75 -53.14
N ASN A 337 -70.40 -117.73 -52.65
CA ASN A 337 -69.40 -117.54 -51.59
C ASN A 337 -68.27 -116.58 -52.02
N SER A 338 -67.76 -116.74 -53.24
CA SER A 338 -66.67 -115.89 -53.77
C SER A 338 -67.11 -114.43 -53.94
N GLN A 339 -68.34 -114.19 -54.40
CA GLN A 339 -68.91 -112.84 -54.47
C GLN A 339 -69.10 -112.22 -53.08
N SER A 340 -69.53 -113.03 -52.09
CA SER A 340 -69.70 -112.58 -50.71
C SER A 340 -68.37 -112.17 -50.06
N GLN A 341 -67.30 -112.94 -50.28
CA GLN A 341 -65.96 -112.58 -49.84
C GLN A 341 -65.46 -111.28 -50.49
N LEU A 342 -65.64 -111.13 -51.81
CA LEU A 342 -65.24 -109.92 -52.53
C LEU A 342 -65.97 -108.66 -52.04
N GLN A 343 -67.26 -108.76 -51.68
CA GLN A 343 -67.98 -107.66 -51.05
C GLN A 343 -67.42 -107.29 -49.67
N GLN A 344 -67.00 -108.27 -48.87
CA GLN A 344 -66.42 -108.01 -47.56
C GLN A 344 -65.06 -107.30 -47.68
N THR A 345 -64.16 -107.80 -48.54
CA THR A 345 -62.85 -107.16 -48.79
C THR A 345 -62.97 -105.71 -49.27
N ARG A 346 -64.02 -105.37 -50.03
CA ARG A 346 -64.29 -103.97 -50.41
C ARG A 346 -64.62 -103.08 -49.22
N LYS A 347 -65.49 -103.52 -48.30
CA LYS A 347 -65.83 -102.77 -47.07
C LYS A 347 -64.61 -102.57 -46.17
N ASP A 348 -63.77 -103.60 -46.05
CA ASP A 348 -62.55 -103.54 -45.24
C ASP A 348 -61.51 -102.58 -45.85
N LEU A 349 -61.46 -102.48 -47.19
CA LEU A 349 -60.63 -101.52 -47.92
C LEU A 349 -61.16 -100.07 -47.79
N GLU A 350 -62.47 -99.85 -47.97
CA GLU A 350 -63.12 -98.53 -47.77
C GLU A 350 -62.88 -98.02 -46.35
N LYS A 351 -63.03 -98.89 -45.34
CA LYS A 351 -62.71 -98.56 -43.96
C LYS A 351 -61.23 -98.21 -43.78
N SER A 352 -60.33 -99.01 -44.34
CA SER A 352 -58.88 -98.74 -44.26
C SER A 352 -58.48 -97.41 -44.91
N GLN A 353 -59.15 -97.00 -45.99
CA GLN A 353 -58.98 -95.67 -46.58
C GLN A 353 -59.49 -94.54 -45.69
N SER A 354 -60.65 -94.72 -45.04
CA SER A 354 -61.18 -93.76 -44.06
C SER A 354 -60.25 -93.60 -42.86
N ASP A 355 -59.80 -94.71 -42.27
CA ASP A 355 -58.89 -94.72 -41.11
C ASP A 355 -57.54 -94.07 -41.47
N PHE A 356 -57.04 -94.24 -42.70
CA PHE A 356 -55.84 -93.58 -43.22
C PHE A 356 -56.03 -92.06 -43.39
N GLN A 357 -57.15 -91.63 -44.01
CA GLN A 357 -57.46 -90.20 -44.19
C GLN A 357 -57.64 -89.48 -42.84
N GLN A 358 -58.20 -90.13 -41.83
CA GLN A 358 -58.28 -89.58 -40.48
C GLN A 358 -56.87 -89.37 -39.89
N LYS A 359 -56.00 -90.38 -39.96
CA LYS A 359 -54.61 -90.26 -39.45
C LYS A 359 -53.78 -89.22 -40.19
N GLN A 360 -54.04 -89.00 -41.48
CA GLN A 360 -53.40 -87.91 -42.23
C GLN A 360 -53.76 -86.54 -41.64
N LYS A 361 -55.04 -86.29 -41.33
CA LYS A 361 -55.49 -85.05 -40.68
C LYS A 361 -54.97 -84.90 -39.24
N GLU A 362 -54.90 -86.00 -38.48
CA GLU A 362 -54.31 -86.00 -37.14
C GLU A 362 -52.82 -85.63 -37.18
N LEU A 363 -52.09 -86.08 -38.21
CA LEU A 363 -50.69 -85.71 -38.45
C LEU A 363 -50.52 -84.24 -38.86
N GLU A 364 -51.35 -83.73 -39.78
CA GLU A 364 -51.34 -82.32 -40.21
C GLU A 364 -51.64 -81.37 -39.03
N ASN A 365 -52.63 -81.71 -38.19
CA ASN A 365 -52.92 -80.99 -36.95
C ASN A 365 -51.73 -81.02 -35.96
N SER A 366 -51.09 -82.19 -35.80
CA SER A 366 -49.92 -82.34 -34.91
C SER A 366 -48.71 -81.54 -35.41
N GLN A 367 -48.47 -81.50 -36.72
CA GLN A 367 -47.43 -80.66 -37.32
C GLN A 367 -47.73 -79.17 -37.15
N SER A 368 -49.00 -78.77 -37.27
CA SER A 368 -49.42 -77.37 -37.06
C SER A 368 -49.23 -76.94 -35.60
N GLN A 369 -49.59 -77.80 -34.64
CA GLN A 369 -49.34 -77.57 -33.22
C GLN A 369 -47.85 -77.52 -32.88
N LEU A 370 -47.03 -78.39 -33.50
CA LEU A 370 -45.58 -78.36 -33.33
C LEU A 370 -44.96 -77.06 -33.85
N GLN A 371 -45.36 -76.60 -35.05
CA GLN A 371 -44.90 -75.32 -35.60
C GLN A 371 -45.31 -74.13 -34.72
N GLN A 372 -46.52 -74.14 -34.15
CA GLN A 372 -46.96 -73.08 -33.24
C GLN A 372 -46.13 -73.09 -31.94
N THR A 373 -45.97 -74.27 -31.32
CA THR A 373 -45.12 -74.46 -30.13
C THR A 373 -43.68 -74.00 -30.38
N GLN A 374 -43.16 -74.23 -31.58
CA GLN A 374 -41.80 -73.82 -31.97
C GLN A 374 -41.68 -72.29 -32.13
N LYS A 375 -42.70 -71.61 -32.67
CA LYS A 375 -42.78 -70.13 -32.68
C LYS A 375 -42.89 -69.54 -31.29
N ASP A 376 -43.71 -70.15 -30.42
CA ASP A 376 -43.90 -69.70 -29.05
C ASP A 376 -42.62 -69.87 -28.21
N LEU A 377 -41.81 -70.90 -28.52
CA LEU A 377 -40.48 -71.12 -27.96
C LEU A 377 -39.44 -70.11 -28.50
N GLU A 378 -39.39 -69.86 -29.81
CA GLU A 378 -38.54 -68.82 -30.42
C GLU A 378 -38.85 -67.45 -29.81
N LYS A 379 -40.13 -67.11 -29.65
CA LYS A 379 -40.56 -65.89 -28.97
C LYS A 379 -40.10 -65.86 -27.51
N SER A 380 -40.33 -66.93 -26.74
CA SER A 380 -39.91 -67.01 -25.34
C SER A 380 -38.39 -66.86 -25.16
N GLN A 381 -37.59 -67.34 -26.12
CA GLN A 381 -36.14 -67.10 -26.14
C GLN A 381 -35.79 -65.64 -26.44
N SER A 382 -36.48 -64.98 -27.38
CA SER A 382 -36.29 -63.54 -27.64
C SER A 382 -36.67 -62.70 -26.42
N ASP A 383 -37.82 -62.99 -25.79
CA ASP A 383 -38.32 -62.26 -24.62
C ASP A 383 -37.36 -62.45 -23.40
N PHE A 384 -36.78 -63.65 -23.25
CA PHE A 384 -35.75 -63.92 -22.23
C PHE A 384 -34.41 -63.20 -22.52
N GLN A 385 -33.95 -63.19 -23.78
CA GLN A 385 -32.72 -62.46 -24.16
C GLN A 385 -32.87 -60.95 -24.00
N GLN A 386 -34.06 -60.39 -24.28
CA GLN A 386 -34.36 -58.99 -23.99
C GLN A 386 -34.33 -58.73 -22.48
N SER A 387 -34.98 -59.60 -21.69
CA SER A 387 -34.97 -59.51 -20.22
C SER A 387 -33.55 -59.58 -19.62
N GLN A 388 -32.62 -60.32 -20.22
CA GLN A 388 -31.21 -60.31 -19.82
C GLN A 388 -30.53 -58.96 -20.12
N LYS A 389 -30.73 -58.39 -21.31
CA LYS A 389 -30.19 -57.06 -21.65
C LYS A 389 -30.76 -55.95 -20.77
N ASP A 390 -32.06 -56.01 -20.47
CA ASP A 390 -32.71 -55.04 -19.61
C ASP A 390 -32.18 -55.13 -18.16
N LEU A 391 -31.83 -56.33 -17.70
CA LEU A 391 -31.14 -56.55 -16.43
C LEU A 391 -29.70 -56.02 -16.44
N GLU A 392 -28.90 -56.31 -17.47
CA GLU A 392 -27.52 -55.77 -17.62
C GLU A 392 -27.54 -54.23 -17.66
N ASN A 393 -28.45 -53.63 -18.43
CA ASN A 393 -28.66 -52.19 -18.48
C ASN A 393 -29.04 -51.62 -17.10
N SER A 394 -29.94 -52.30 -16.37
CA SER A 394 -30.35 -51.89 -15.02
C SER A 394 -29.21 -51.99 -14.00
N GLN A 395 -28.33 -52.99 -14.12
CA GLN A 395 -27.15 -53.12 -13.27
C GLN A 395 -26.12 -52.01 -13.57
N SER A 396 -25.88 -51.71 -14.85
CA SER A 396 -24.99 -50.60 -15.26
C SER A 396 -25.50 -49.23 -14.77
N GLN A 397 -26.81 -48.99 -14.88
CA GLN A 397 -27.44 -47.79 -14.31
C GLN A 397 -27.33 -47.74 -12.77
N LEU A 398 -27.42 -48.88 -12.09
CA LEU A 398 -27.23 -48.96 -10.64
C LEU A 398 -25.77 -48.67 -10.22
N GLU A 399 -24.78 -49.21 -10.93
CA GLU A 399 -23.36 -48.90 -10.70
C GLU A 399 -23.04 -47.42 -10.95
N GLN A 400 -23.59 -46.83 -12.03
CA GLN A 400 -23.50 -45.40 -12.29
C GLN A 400 -24.11 -44.58 -11.15
N THR A 401 -25.36 -44.88 -10.76
CA THR A 401 -26.06 -44.19 -9.66
C THR A 401 -25.30 -44.31 -8.34
N GLN A 402 -24.70 -45.46 -8.06
CA GLN A 402 -23.90 -45.69 -6.86
C GLN A 402 -22.57 -44.91 -6.89
N THR A 403 -21.98 -44.72 -8.07
CA THR A 403 -20.78 -43.88 -8.27
C THR A 403 -21.11 -42.40 -8.09
N GLU A 404 -22.21 -41.92 -8.67
CA GLU A 404 -22.71 -40.55 -8.51
C GLU A 404 -23.08 -40.25 -7.05
N LEU A 405 -23.64 -41.22 -6.33
CA LEU A 405 -23.91 -41.12 -4.88
C LEU A 405 -22.62 -41.01 -4.06
N GLN A 406 -21.59 -41.83 -4.33
CA GLN A 406 -20.30 -41.72 -3.66
C GLN A 406 -19.60 -40.38 -3.95
N GLN A 407 -19.69 -39.88 -5.19
CA GLN A 407 -19.15 -38.58 -5.55
C GLN A 407 -19.90 -37.43 -4.86
N SER A 408 -21.21 -37.55 -4.68
CA SER A 408 -22.03 -36.59 -3.94
C SER A 408 -21.69 -36.61 -2.43
N GLN A 409 -21.51 -37.79 -1.84
CA GLN A 409 -21.07 -37.93 -0.44
C GLN A 409 -19.69 -37.31 -0.21
N TYR A 410 -18.74 -37.51 -1.13
CA TYR A 410 -17.43 -36.86 -1.05
C TYR A 410 -17.52 -35.33 -1.14
N GLN A 411 -18.45 -34.79 -1.93
CA GLN A 411 -18.72 -33.35 -1.97
C GLN A 411 -19.38 -32.84 -0.68
N GLU A 412 -20.27 -33.61 -0.07
CA GLU A 412 -20.86 -33.30 1.25
C GLU A 412 -19.78 -33.24 2.35
N ASP A 413 -18.87 -34.21 2.41
CA ASP A 413 -17.73 -34.22 3.33
C ASP A 413 -16.79 -33.01 3.12
N GLN A 414 -16.53 -32.62 1.86
CA GLN A 414 -15.75 -31.42 1.53
C GLN A 414 -16.44 -30.14 2.07
N ILE A 415 -17.74 -29.99 1.80
CA ILE A 415 -18.54 -28.83 2.23
C ILE A 415 -18.63 -28.76 3.77
N LEU A 416 -18.79 -29.90 4.45
CA LEU A 416 -18.77 -29.97 5.92
C LEU A 416 -17.43 -29.53 6.49
N SER A 417 -16.31 -29.94 5.89
CA SER A 417 -14.97 -29.53 6.32
C SER A 417 -14.71 -28.02 6.08
N GLU A 418 -15.16 -27.47 4.95
CA GLU A 418 -15.11 -26.01 4.72
C GLU A 418 -15.99 -25.25 5.73
N LEU A 419 -17.20 -25.74 6.00
CA LEU A 419 -18.13 -25.15 6.97
C LEU A 419 -17.54 -25.11 8.38
N GLU A 420 -16.87 -26.18 8.81
CA GLU A 420 -16.20 -26.27 10.11
C GLU A 420 -14.99 -25.31 10.21
N GLN A 421 -14.22 -25.16 9.13
CA GLN A 421 -13.17 -24.13 9.02
C GLN A 421 -13.74 -22.71 9.08
N TYR A 422 -14.83 -22.43 8.36
CA TYR A 422 -15.53 -21.14 8.44
C TYR A 422 -16.05 -20.86 9.85
N HIS A 423 -16.63 -21.85 10.52
CA HIS A 423 -17.14 -21.70 11.88
C HIS A 423 -16.01 -21.44 12.89
N THR A 424 -14.89 -22.15 12.77
CA THR A 424 -13.67 -21.91 13.57
C THR A 424 -13.12 -20.49 13.35
N ARG A 425 -13.06 -20.04 12.09
CA ARG A 425 -12.60 -18.70 11.72
C ARG A 425 -13.54 -17.60 12.21
N LEU A 426 -14.85 -17.84 12.21
CA LEU A 426 -15.86 -16.95 12.78
C LEU A 426 -15.68 -16.80 14.29
N GLN A 427 -15.55 -17.92 15.03
CA GLN A 427 -15.30 -17.90 16.48
C GLN A 427 -14.00 -17.17 16.83
N GLN A 428 -12.94 -17.33 16.05
CA GLN A 428 -11.70 -16.59 16.27
C GLN A 428 -11.88 -15.08 16.01
N THR A 429 -12.53 -14.71 14.89
CA THR A 429 -12.85 -13.31 14.57
C THR A 429 -13.70 -12.66 15.67
N GLN A 430 -14.62 -13.41 16.28
CA GLN A 430 -15.47 -12.94 17.38
C GLN A 430 -14.65 -12.68 18.66
N LYS A 431 -13.73 -13.57 19.03
CA LYS A 431 -12.78 -13.36 20.15
C LYS A 431 -11.87 -12.15 19.93
N ASP A 432 -11.38 -11.97 18.70
CA ASP A 432 -10.54 -10.84 18.34
C ASP A 432 -11.32 -9.50 18.38
N LEU A 433 -12.61 -9.52 18.02
CA LEU A 433 -13.51 -8.38 18.17
C LEU A 433 -13.81 -8.06 19.64
N GLU A 434 -14.14 -9.06 20.47
CA GLU A 434 -14.35 -8.90 21.92
C GLU A 434 -13.11 -8.30 22.60
N LYS A 435 -11.92 -8.82 22.26
CA LYS A 435 -10.65 -8.26 22.72
C LYS A 435 -10.47 -6.81 22.27
N SER A 436 -10.69 -6.50 20.98
CA SER A 436 -10.55 -5.14 20.46
C SER A 436 -11.55 -4.16 21.08
N GLN A 437 -12.74 -4.61 21.50
CA GLN A 437 -13.68 -3.81 22.27
C GLN A 437 -13.18 -3.54 23.70
N SER A 438 -12.59 -4.54 24.36
CA SER A 438 -11.97 -4.38 25.68
C SER A 438 -10.79 -3.40 25.64
N ASP A 439 -9.89 -3.55 24.65
CA ASP A 439 -8.75 -2.66 24.44
C ASP A 439 -9.22 -1.21 24.17
N PHE A 440 -10.31 -1.04 23.41
CA PHE A 440 -10.94 0.27 23.17
C PHE A 440 -11.54 0.89 24.45
N GLN A 441 -12.26 0.10 25.27
CA GLN A 441 -12.79 0.58 26.56
C GLN A 441 -11.68 0.96 27.55
N GLN A 442 -10.54 0.26 27.53
CA GLN A 442 -9.37 0.66 28.31
C GLN A 442 -8.80 2.00 27.78
N LYS A 443 -8.62 2.15 26.47
CA LYS A 443 -8.16 3.40 25.84
C LYS A 443 -9.07 4.60 26.17
N GLN A 444 -10.38 4.38 26.23
CA GLN A 444 -11.35 5.41 26.63
C GLN A 444 -11.13 5.88 28.08
N LYS A 445 -10.94 4.95 29.02
CA LYS A 445 -10.62 5.27 30.44
C LYS A 445 -9.24 5.92 30.60
N GLU A 446 -8.24 5.51 29.83
CA GLU A 446 -6.93 6.16 29.78
C GLU A 446 -7.05 7.63 29.33
N LEU A 447 -7.91 7.91 28.34
CA LEU A 447 -8.18 9.26 27.84
C LEU A 447 -8.94 10.12 28.88
N GLU A 448 -9.98 9.59 29.51
CA GLU A 448 -10.75 10.29 30.57
C GLU A 448 -9.86 10.67 31.77
N ASN A 449 -8.97 9.77 32.20
CA ASN A 449 -7.98 10.04 33.23
C ASN A 449 -6.98 11.13 32.78
N SER A 450 -6.51 11.06 31.54
CA SER A 450 -5.57 12.06 30.97
C SER A 450 -6.20 13.45 30.87
N GLN A 451 -7.48 13.54 30.47
CA GLN A 451 -8.23 14.80 30.46
C GLN A 451 -8.42 15.36 31.88
N SER A 452 -8.68 14.50 32.86
CA SER A 452 -8.81 14.90 34.26
C SER A 452 -7.50 15.44 34.83
N GLN A 453 -6.37 14.81 34.52
CA GLN A 453 -5.03 15.30 34.88
C GLN A 453 -4.69 16.62 34.19
N LEU A 454 -5.07 16.80 32.92
CA LEU A 454 -4.88 18.05 32.19
C LEU A 454 -5.67 19.21 32.82
N GLN A 455 -6.95 18.98 33.18
CA GLN A 455 -7.76 19.98 33.88
C GLN A 455 -7.18 20.36 35.24
N GLN A 456 -6.62 19.42 35.99
CA GLN A 456 -5.96 19.72 37.26
C GLN A 456 -4.67 20.53 37.05
N THR A 457 -3.83 20.11 36.09
CA THR A 457 -2.60 20.83 35.70
C THR A 457 -2.90 22.27 35.28
N GLN A 458 -4.01 22.50 34.58
CA GLN A 458 -4.43 23.84 34.17
C GLN A 458 -4.81 24.73 35.38
N LYS A 459 -5.55 24.20 36.37
CA LYS A 459 -5.86 24.92 37.62
C LYS A 459 -4.60 25.25 38.42
N ASP A 460 -3.66 24.32 38.50
CA ASP A 460 -2.39 24.53 39.21
C ASP A 460 -1.50 25.56 38.50
N LEU A 461 -1.57 25.64 37.16
CA LEU A 461 -0.94 26.70 36.36
C LEU A 461 -1.60 28.07 36.57
N GLU A 462 -2.94 28.15 36.54
CA GLU A 462 -3.70 29.38 36.81
C GLU A 462 -3.39 29.92 38.22
N LYS A 463 -3.33 29.04 39.22
CA LYS A 463 -2.89 29.39 40.58
C LYS A 463 -1.44 29.89 40.59
N SER A 464 -0.52 29.19 39.93
CA SER A 464 0.90 29.58 39.86
C SER A 464 1.09 30.95 39.20
N GLN A 465 0.27 31.31 38.22
CA GLN A 465 0.26 32.64 37.61
C GLN A 465 -0.25 33.72 38.59
N SER A 466 -1.29 33.43 39.39
CA SER A 466 -1.77 34.32 40.44
C SER A 466 -0.70 34.55 41.53
N ASP A 467 -0.08 33.48 42.02
CA ASP A 467 0.99 33.54 43.03
C ASP A 467 2.21 34.33 42.51
N PHE A 468 2.53 34.22 41.22
CA PHE A 468 3.58 35.01 40.56
C PHE A 468 3.21 36.50 40.47
N GLN A 469 1.99 36.84 40.06
CA GLN A 469 1.52 38.24 40.00
C GLN A 469 1.48 38.90 41.39
N GLN A 470 1.17 38.14 42.45
CA GLN A 470 1.27 38.65 43.82
C GLN A 470 2.72 38.98 44.17
N LYS A 471 3.66 38.06 43.94
CA LYS A 471 5.09 38.29 44.22
C LYS A 471 5.69 39.45 43.40
N GLN A 472 5.19 39.68 42.19
CA GLN A 472 5.59 40.84 41.39
C GLN A 472 5.20 42.17 42.07
N LYS A 473 3.97 42.26 42.60
CA LYS A 473 3.51 43.43 43.38
C LYS A 473 4.24 43.58 44.71
N GLU A 474 4.56 42.48 45.39
CA GLU A 474 5.38 42.49 46.61
C GLU A 474 6.78 43.07 46.32
N LEU A 475 7.40 42.68 45.20
CA LEU A 475 8.70 43.20 44.76
C LEU A 475 8.66 44.70 44.42
N GLU A 476 7.63 45.17 43.70
CA GLU A 476 7.43 46.60 43.41
C GLU A 476 7.26 47.44 44.69
N ASN A 477 6.55 46.93 45.68
CA ASN A 477 6.41 47.56 47.00
C ASN A 477 7.76 47.60 47.74
N SER A 478 8.54 46.52 47.75
CA SER A 478 9.87 46.50 48.37
C SER A 478 10.87 47.43 47.67
N GLN A 479 10.83 47.55 46.34
CA GLN A 479 11.65 48.52 45.60
C GLN A 479 11.26 49.96 45.95
N SER A 480 9.96 50.24 46.11
CA SER A 480 9.47 51.56 46.53
C SER A 480 9.92 51.92 47.95
N GLN A 481 9.87 50.96 48.89
CA GLN A 481 10.38 51.13 50.26
C GLN A 481 11.91 51.33 50.28
N LEU A 482 12.66 50.63 49.42
CA LEU A 482 14.11 50.81 49.30
C LEU A 482 14.46 52.21 48.79
N GLN A 483 13.77 52.73 47.77
CA GLN A 483 13.98 54.10 47.29
C GLN A 483 13.67 55.15 48.35
N GLN A 484 12.63 54.94 49.17
CA GLN A 484 12.32 55.86 50.27
C GLN A 484 13.42 55.82 51.35
N THR A 485 13.83 54.62 51.76
CA THR A 485 14.93 54.41 52.72
C THR A 485 16.23 55.07 52.26
N GLN A 486 16.52 55.04 50.95
CA GLN A 486 17.70 55.68 50.38
C GLN A 486 17.64 57.21 50.46
N LYS A 487 16.47 57.84 50.22
CA LYS A 487 16.27 59.28 50.41
C LYS A 487 16.41 59.70 51.88
N ASP A 488 15.88 58.89 52.79
CA ASP A 488 15.97 59.17 54.23
C ASP A 488 17.41 59.03 54.75
N LEU A 489 18.21 58.14 54.14
CA LEU A 489 19.66 58.03 54.38
C LEU A 489 20.44 59.23 53.82
N GLU A 490 20.16 59.66 52.59
CA GLU A 490 20.77 60.87 52.00
C GLU A 490 20.49 62.13 52.84
N LYS A 491 19.24 62.28 53.30
CA LYS A 491 18.87 63.34 54.24
C LYS A 491 19.65 63.24 55.56
N SER A 492 19.73 62.04 56.14
CA SER A 492 20.47 61.83 57.39
C SER A 492 21.97 62.14 57.27
N GLN A 493 22.58 61.91 56.10
CA GLN A 493 23.95 62.32 55.80
C GLN A 493 24.09 63.85 55.70
N SER A 494 23.12 64.54 55.09
CA SER A 494 23.09 66.01 55.06
C SER A 494 22.96 66.61 56.47
N ASP A 495 22.03 66.11 57.28
CA ASP A 495 21.81 66.55 58.66
C ASP A 495 23.07 66.31 59.53
N PHE A 496 23.79 65.20 59.31
CA PHE A 496 25.08 64.92 59.96
C PHE A 496 26.18 65.90 59.53
N GLN A 497 26.33 66.19 58.24
CA GLN A 497 27.31 67.17 57.74
C GLN A 497 27.03 68.59 58.26
N GLN A 498 25.76 68.98 58.43
CA GLN A 498 25.43 70.25 59.07
C GLN A 498 25.90 70.27 60.53
N LYS A 499 25.59 69.24 61.33
CA LYS A 499 26.04 69.16 62.72
C LYS A 499 27.55 69.12 62.88
N GLN A 500 28.28 68.56 61.90
CA GLN A 500 29.74 68.59 61.89
C GLN A 500 30.27 70.04 61.78
N LYS A 501 29.68 70.87 60.90
CA LYS A 501 30.02 72.31 60.78
C LYS A 501 29.61 73.12 62.01
N GLU A 502 28.46 72.81 62.62
CA GLU A 502 28.03 73.43 63.89
C GLU A 502 29.03 73.13 65.03
N LEU A 503 29.62 71.93 65.04
CA LEU A 503 30.66 71.54 65.99
C LEU A 503 32.00 72.27 65.74
N GLU A 504 32.45 72.40 64.49
CA GLU A 504 33.66 73.17 64.14
C GLU A 504 33.53 74.66 64.52
N ASN A 505 32.36 75.26 64.26
CA ASN A 505 32.05 76.62 64.69
C ASN A 505 32.07 76.75 66.22
N SER A 506 31.51 75.77 66.93
CA SER A 506 31.49 75.74 68.41
C SER A 506 32.90 75.60 69.00
N GLN A 507 33.76 74.76 68.41
CA GLN A 507 35.18 74.65 68.80
C GLN A 507 35.95 75.95 68.53
N SER A 508 35.66 76.64 67.43
CA SER A 508 36.27 77.93 67.09
C SER A 508 35.88 79.02 68.09
N GLN A 509 34.61 79.08 68.50
CA GLN A 509 34.14 79.97 69.57
C GLN A 509 34.75 79.63 70.94
N LEU A 510 34.94 78.34 71.25
CA LEU A 510 35.59 77.90 72.48
C LEU A 510 37.05 78.35 72.53
N GLN A 511 37.82 78.19 71.43
CA GLN A 511 39.19 78.69 71.35
C GLN A 511 39.29 80.21 71.50
N GLN A 512 38.34 80.97 70.94
CA GLN A 512 38.31 82.42 71.12
C GLN A 512 38.03 82.80 72.57
N THR A 513 37.01 82.18 73.18
CA THR A 513 36.67 82.36 74.61
C THR A 513 37.86 82.04 75.53
N GLN A 514 38.65 81.02 75.17
CA GLN A 514 39.84 80.62 75.92
C GLN A 514 40.96 81.68 75.85
N LYS A 515 41.19 82.30 74.68
CA LYS A 515 42.12 83.44 74.53
C LYS A 515 41.66 84.68 75.32
N ASP A 516 40.36 84.96 75.30
CA ASP A 516 39.79 86.11 76.03
C ASP A 516 39.85 85.89 77.56
N LEU A 517 39.80 84.62 78.01
CA LEU A 517 40.04 84.24 79.41
C LEU A 517 41.52 84.36 79.80
N GLU A 518 42.47 83.90 78.97
CA GLU A 518 43.92 84.08 79.18
C GLU A 518 44.28 85.57 79.29
N LYS A 519 43.72 86.40 78.39
CA LYS A 519 43.87 87.86 78.47
C LYS A 519 43.29 88.42 79.77
N SER A 520 42.09 88.00 80.17
CA SER A 520 41.47 88.44 81.44
C SER A 520 42.28 88.03 82.67
N GLN A 521 42.97 86.87 82.65
CA GLN A 521 43.91 86.48 83.70
C GLN A 521 45.16 87.37 83.72
N SER A 522 45.71 87.75 82.56
CA SER A 522 46.82 88.70 82.47
C SER A 522 46.43 90.08 83.02
N ASP A 523 45.29 90.62 82.60
CA ASP A 523 44.76 91.91 83.06
C ASP A 523 44.49 91.90 84.58
N PHE A 524 44.02 90.77 85.12
CA PHE A 524 43.83 90.57 86.57
C PHE A 524 45.16 90.53 87.33
N GLN A 525 46.17 89.80 86.84
CA GLN A 525 47.51 89.77 87.46
C GLN A 525 48.19 91.15 87.44
N GLN A 526 47.99 91.94 86.39
CA GLN A 526 48.48 93.32 86.37
C GLN A 526 47.80 94.16 87.47
N LYS A 527 46.47 94.10 87.59
CA LYS A 527 45.74 94.83 88.65
C LYS A 527 46.08 94.35 90.06
N GLN A 528 46.45 93.08 90.23
CA GLN A 528 46.94 92.57 91.50
C GLN A 528 48.27 93.24 91.91
N LYS A 529 49.21 93.41 90.98
CA LYS A 529 50.46 94.17 91.22
C LYS A 529 50.22 95.66 91.47
N GLU A 530 49.27 96.27 90.76
CA GLU A 530 48.86 97.67 90.99
C GLU A 530 48.28 97.84 92.41
N LEU A 531 47.53 96.86 92.91
CA LEU A 531 47.00 96.83 94.27
C LEU A 531 48.10 96.63 95.33
N GLU A 532 49.07 95.74 95.13
CA GLU A 532 50.21 95.55 96.05
C GLU A 532 51.08 96.82 96.15
N ASN A 533 51.35 97.48 95.01
CA ASN A 533 52.02 98.78 94.99
C ASN A 533 51.21 99.85 95.75
N SER A 534 49.89 99.89 95.55
CA SER A 534 48.99 100.83 96.24
C SER A 534 48.94 100.59 97.75
N GLN A 535 48.92 99.33 98.20
CA GLN A 535 49.01 98.98 99.63
C GLN A 535 50.37 99.34 100.23
N SER A 536 51.46 99.16 99.48
CA SER A 536 52.81 99.54 99.91
C SER A 536 52.93 101.05 100.10
N GLN A 537 52.38 101.85 99.16
CA GLN A 537 52.27 103.30 99.31
C GLN A 537 51.38 103.68 100.52
N LEU A 538 50.24 103.01 100.72
CA LEU A 538 49.34 103.28 101.85
C LEU A 538 49.99 103.00 103.21
N GLN A 539 50.85 101.98 103.32
CA GLN A 539 51.65 101.74 104.53
C GLN A 539 52.67 102.86 104.77
N GLN A 540 53.33 103.37 103.73
CA GLN A 540 54.26 104.48 103.87
C GLN A 540 53.55 105.75 104.34
N THR A 541 52.45 106.13 103.68
CA THR A 541 51.62 107.29 104.08
C THR A 541 51.11 107.18 105.51
N ARG A 542 50.83 105.96 106.02
CA ARG A 542 50.47 105.75 107.44
C ARG A 542 51.62 106.06 108.40
N LYS A 543 52.85 105.62 108.11
CA LYS A 543 54.04 105.93 108.94
C LYS A 543 54.31 107.44 108.98
N ASP A 544 54.19 108.11 107.83
CA ASP A 544 54.38 109.55 107.73
C ASP A 544 53.27 110.33 108.47
N LEU A 545 52.04 109.80 108.50
CA LEU A 545 50.93 110.35 109.29
C LEU A 545 51.13 110.16 110.81
N GLU A 546 51.54 108.98 111.27
CA GLU A 546 51.85 108.74 112.70
C GLU A 546 52.95 109.68 113.19
N LYS A 547 54.01 109.87 112.39
CA LYS A 547 55.08 110.84 112.68
C LYS A 547 54.54 112.27 112.77
N SER A 548 53.73 112.69 111.81
CA SER A 548 53.12 114.02 111.80
C SER A 548 52.15 114.27 112.97
N GLN A 549 51.47 113.23 113.48
CA GLN A 549 50.67 113.32 114.71
C GLN A 549 51.54 113.47 115.97
N SER A 550 52.69 112.80 116.04
CA SER A 550 53.66 112.99 117.14
C SER A 550 54.21 114.41 117.16
N ASP A 551 54.64 114.93 116.01
CA ASP A 551 55.15 116.29 115.85
C ASP A 551 54.09 117.36 116.20
N PHE A 552 52.82 117.08 115.91
CA PHE A 552 51.68 117.94 116.29
C PHE A 552 51.44 117.96 117.81
N GLN A 553 51.44 116.78 118.47
CA GLN A 553 51.26 116.70 119.93
C GLN A 553 52.39 117.42 120.69
N GLN A 554 53.64 117.35 120.20
CA GLN A 554 54.74 118.10 120.81
C GLN A 554 54.50 119.63 120.71
N LYS A 555 54.20 120.15 119.52
CA LYS A 555 53.93 121.58 119.33
C LYS A 555 52.74 122.10 120.12
N GLN A 556 51.70 121.27 120.32
CA GLN A 556 50.55 121.64 121.14
C GLN A 556 50.95 121.90 122.61
N LYS A 557 51.91 121.13 123.13
CA LYS A 557 52.44 121.25 124.49
C LYS A 557 53.38 122.45 124.68
N GLU A 558 54.14 122.79 123.64
CA GLU A 558 54.98 124.00 123.60
C GLU A 558 54.14 125.30 123.56
N LEU A 559 53.00 125.27 122.85
CA LEU A 559 52.04 126.38 122.80
C LEU A 559 51.39 126.67 124.16
N GLU A 560 51.02 125.62 124.91
CA GLU A 560 50.38 125.74 126.22
C GLU A 560 51.30 126.39 127.27
N ASN A 561 52.59 126.00 127.29
CA ASN A 561 53.62 126.67 128.09
C ASN A 561 53.80 128.15 127.68
N SER A 562 53.82 128.44 126.38
CA SER A 562 53.98 129.81 125.86
C SER A 562 52.84 130.75 126.27
N GLN A 563 51.61 130.24 126.40
CA GLN A 563 50.46 131.02 126.90
C GLN A 563 50.54 131.30 128.41
N SER A 564 51.15 130.40 129.18
CA SER A 564 51.39 130.58 130.63
C SER A 564 52.35 131.76 130.91
N GLU A 565 53.42 131.90 130.12
CA GLU A 565 54.36 133.02 130.28
C GLU A 565 53.76 134.36 129.84
N ARG A 566 52.98 134.38 128.75
CA ARG A 566 52.37 135.62 128.23
C ARG A 566 51.50 136.33 129.28
N LYS A 567 50.71 135.59 130.07
CA LYS A 567 49.90 136.14 131.18
C LYS A 567 50.75 136.78 132.30
N LYS A 568 52.00 136.35 132.49
CA LYS A 568 52.93 136.94 133.47
C LYS A 568 53.59 138.22 132.96
N LEU A 569 53.76 138.37 131.64
CA LEU A 569 54.20 139.64 131.05
C LEU A 569 53.08 140.69 131.05
N GLU A 570 51.84 140.31 130.74
CA GLU A 570 50.69 141.24 130.72
C GLU A 570 50.44 141.91 132.08
N THR A 571 50.75 141.24 133.18
CA THR A 571 50.68 141.84 134.53
C THR A 571 51.76 142.91 134.75
N LYS A 572 53.01 142.65 134.32
CA LYS A 572 54.12 143.61 134.43
C LYS A 572 53.97 144.82 133.53
N VAL A 573 53.42 144.66 132.32
CA VAL A 573 53.22 145.79 131.39
C VAL A 573 52.32 146.87 132.00
N LYS A 574 51.28 146.46 132.74
CA LYS A 574 50.35 147.40 133.38
C LYS A 574 51.01 148.22 134.49
N GLU A 575 51.88 147.59 135.28
CA GLU A 575 52.63 148.21 136.38
C GLU A 575 53.62 149.29 135.89
N VAL A 576 54.17 149.12 134.67
CA VAL A 576 55.04 150.11 134.01
C VAL A 576 54.25 151.30 133.44
N GLN A 577 53.00 151.09 132.99
CA GLN A 577 52.18 152.18 132.42
C GLN A 577 51.82 153.25 133.47
N ASP A 578 51.55 152.86 134.72
CA ASP A 578 51.25 153.81 135.80
C ASP A 578 52.50 154.63 136.23
N GLN A 579 53.71 154.09 136.05
CA GLN A 579 54.96 154.83 136.27
C GLN A 579 55.21 155.88 135.18
N LEU A 580 55.01 155.52 133.91
CA LEU A 580 55.24 156.40 132.76
C LEU A 580 54.39 157.68 132.83
N LYS A 581 53.13 157.56 133.26
CA LYS A 581 52.18 158.68 133.38
C LYS A 581 52.65 159.75 134.38
N ASN A 582 53.34 159.36 135.46
CA ASN A 582 53.88 160.31 136.45
C ASN A 582 55.13 161.05 135.94
N ALA A 583 55.90 160.47 135.01
CA ALA A 583 57.06 161.12 134.41
C ALA A 583 56.65 162.25 133.45
N GLN A 584 55.63 162.03 132.62
CA GLN A 584 55.20 163.00 131.59
C GLN A 584 54.76 164.35 132.17
N ASN A 585 54.08 164.37 133.32
CA ASN A 585 53.62 165.61 133.95
C ASN A 585 54.78 166.57 134.31
N LYS A 586 55.98 166.06 134.64
CA LYS A 586 57.14 166.90 134.97
C LYS A 586 57.88 167.45 133.76
N GLN A 587 57.73 166.84 132.58
CA GLN A 587 58.42 167.29 131.37
C GLN A 587 57.86 168.64 130.85
N THR A 588 56.54 168.83 130.97
CA THR A 588 55.84 170.00 130.42
C THR A 588 56.19 171.30 131.13
N GLU A 589 56.44 171.25 132.44
CA GLU A 589 56.78 172.44 133.25
C GLU A 589 58.15 173.04 132.82
N THR A 590 59.13 172.18 132.50
CA THR A 590 60.50 172.63 132.14
C THR A 590 60.58 173.29 130.76
N GLN A 591 59.69 172.94 129.82
CA GLN A 591 59.74 173.49 128.45
C GLN A 591 59.39 174.99 128.41
N GLN A 592 58.58 175.49 129.35
CA GLN A 592 58.11 176.88 129.35
C GLN A 592 59.19 177.92 129.70
N GLU A 593 60.31 177.53 130.31
CA GLU A 593 61.43 178.45 130.58
C GLU A 593 62.41 178.57 129.40
N LEU A 594 62.57 177.52 128.60
CA LEU A 594 63.64 177.43 127.58
C LEU A 594 63.46 178.43 126.43
N ASP A 595 62.24 178.55 125.92
CA ASP A 595 61.98 179.34 124.71
C ASP A 595 62.06 180.86 124.96
N LYS A 596 61.94 181.29 126.22
CA LYS A 596 62.06 182.70 126.62
C LYS A 596 63.49 183.24 126.46
N SER A 597 64.50 182.40 126.67
CA SER A 597 65.92 182.78 126.60
C SER A 597 66.52 182.71 125.19
N ARG A 598 65.74 182.28 124.19
CA ARG A 598 66.25 182.00 122.83
C ARG A 598 66.18 183.17 121.85
N SER A 599 65.31 184.15 122.09
CA SER A 599 65.14 185.28 121.17
C SER A 599 66.23 186.36 121.31
N GLU A 600 66.71 186.60 122.53
CA GLU A 600 67.72 187.64 122.85
C GLU A 600 69.12 187.33 122.25
N LEU A 601 69.29 186.13 121.67
CA LEU A 601 70.55 185.61 121.11
C LEU A 601 70.61 185.70 119.57
N HIS A 602 69.55 186.19 118.90
CA HIS A 602 69.57 186.37 117.44
C HIS A 602 70.22 187.70 117.03
N ASP A 603 69.91 188.78 117.75
CA ASP A 603 70.26 190.17 117.41
C ASP A 603 71.78 190.43 117.39
N THR A 604 72.58 189.54 117.98
CA THR A 604 74.05 189.65 118.07
C THR A 604 74.81 188.82 117.03
N ARG A 605 74.14 188.10 116.12
CA ARG A 605 74.82 187.17 115.19
C ARG A 605 75.08 187.72 113.78
N GLU A 606 74.33 188.71 113.30
CA GLU A 606 74.56 189.29 111.95
C GLU A 606 75.76 190.24 111.89
N GLU A 607 76.17 190.84 113.01
CA GLU A 607 77.34 191.75 113.05
C GLU A 607 78.69 191.06 112.85
N LEU A 608 78.78 189.73 113.00
CA LEU A 608 80.07 189.06 113.19
C LEU A 608 80.92 188.95 111.91
N GLU A 609 80.47 188.16 110.92
CA GLU A 609 81.42 187.46 110.04
C GLU A 609 81.13 187.52 108.53
N MET A 610 80.80 188.72 108.06
CA MET A 610 81.31 189.19 106.75
C MET A 610 82.85 189.16 106.70
N ALA A 611 83.54 189.21 107.85
CA ALA A 611 85.00 189.16 107.97
C ALA A 611 85.65 187.89 107.40
N ASN A 612 84.99 186.73 107.48
CA ASN A 612 85.59 185.45 107.03
C ASN A 612 85.63 185.26 105.50
N PHE A 613 85.05 186.19 104.72
CA PHE A 613 85.18 186.17 103.24
C PHE A 613 86.62 186.50 102.76
N GLN A 614 87.51 186.99 103.63
CA GLN A 614 88.87 187.41 103.25
C GLN A 614 89.96 186.32 103.41
N LEU A 615 89.62 185.11 103.87
CA LEU A 615 90.65 184.09 104.22
C LEU A 615 90.87 183.03 103.13
N ASP A 616 89.83 182.62 102.40
CA ASP A 616 89.92 181.59 101.34
C ASP A 616 90.71 182.04 100.09
N GLU A 617 91.00 183.34 99.95
CA GLU A 617 91.80 183.88 98.83
C GLU A 617 93.27 183.39 98.88
N VAL A 618 93.78 183.02 100.05
CA VAL A 618 95.22 182.68 100.25
C VAL A 618 95.48 181.17 100.17
N GLN A 619 94.56 180.32 100.61
CA GLN A 619 94.87 178.90 100.82
C GLN A 619 94.96 178.06 99.53
N VAL A 620 94.45 178.58 98.41
CA VAL A 620 94.54 177.95 97.08
C VAL A 620 95.99 177.91 96.55
N GLU A 621 96.86 178.85 96.96
CA GLU A 621 98.25 178.92 96.47
C GLU A 621 99.13 177.76 96.99
N LEU A 622 98.82 177.20 98.17
CA LEU A 622 99.73 176.29 98.87
C LEU A 622 99.76 174.87 98.28
N GLU A 623 98.64 174.37 97.76
CA GLU A 623 98.59 173.04 97.12
C GLU A 623 99.24 173.05 95.72
N GLN A 624 99.17 174.17 94.99
CA GLN A 624 99.88 174.33 93.71
C GLN A 624 101.40 174.17 93.88
N ALA A 625 101.98 174.74 94.94
CA ALA A 625 103.41 174.66 95.23
C ALA A 625 103.89 173.22 95.52
N THR A 626 103.05 172.38 96.12
CA THR A 626 103.46 171.04 96.57
C THR A 626 103.54 170.02 95.43
N PHE A 627 102.69 170.16 94.40
CA PHE A 627 102.70 169.30 93.21
C PHE A 627 103.93 169.53 92.32
N GLU A 628 104.29 170.79 92.05
CA GLU A 628 105.48 171.14 91.27
C GLU A 628 106.79 170.72 91.97
N LEU A 629 106.84 170.77 93.30
CA LEU A 629 108.05 170.41 94.06
C LEU A 629 108.46 168.93 93.90
N HIS A 630 107.51 168.02 93.64
CA HIS A 630 107.84 166.62 93.36
C HIS A 630 108.27 166.40 91.90
N LYS A 631 107.65 167.11 90.95
CA LYS A 631 107.99 167.11 89.52
C LYS A 631 109.43 167.60 89.28
N ILE A 632 109.86 168.63 90.00
CA ILE A 632 111.25 169.12 90.02
C ILE A 632 112.24 168.03 90.53
N LYS A 633 111.79 167.06 91.33
CA LYS A 633 112.70 166.08 91.96
C LYS A 633 113.19 164.99 91.00
N GLU A 634 112.37 164.55 90.04
CA GLU A 634 112.82 163.65 88.95
C GLU A 634 113.59 164.43 87.86
N GLU A 635 113.16 165.66 87.54
CA GLU A 635 113.91 166.54 86.61
C GLU A 635 115.31 166.91 87.15
N LEU A 636 115.53 166.88 88.47
CA LEU A 636 116.84 167.09 89.09
C LEU A 636 117.79 165.89 88.90
N GLU A 637 117.30 164.64 88.94
CA GLU A 637 118.12 163.46 88.61
C GLU A 637 118.42 163.39 87.10
N GLY A 638 117.46 163.79 86.25
CA GLY A 638 117.70 164.02 84.82
C GLY A 638 118.77 165.09 84.57
N SER A 639 118.69 166.21 85.30
CA SER A 639 119.70 167.28 85.27
C SER A 639 121.06 166.79 85.73
N GLN A 640 121.14 165.87 86.70
CA GLN A 640 122.41 165.32 87.19
C GLN A 640 123.14 164.50 86.12
N SER A 641 122.41 163.89 85.19
CA SER A 641 122.99 163.20 84.02
C SER A 641 123.36 164.18 82.88
N GLN A 642 122.49 165.15 82.57
CA GLN A 642 122.76 166.11 81.48
C GLN A 642 123.87 167.11 81.84
N LEU A 643 123.98 167.52 83.11
CA LEU A 643 125.07 168.37 83.58
C LEU A 643 126.44 167.67 83.49
N GLN A 644 126.47 166.33 83.61
CA GLN A 644 127.67 165.53 83.37
C GLN A 644 128.09 165.51 81.88
N GLN A 645 127.16 165.73 80.95
CA GLN A 645 127.46 165.86 79.52
C GLN A 645 127.79 167.32 79.11
N GLN A 646 127.09 168.33 79.63
CA GLN A 646 127.49 169.73 79.42
C GLN A 646 128.83 170.08 80.07
N GLN A 647 129.26 169.37 81.11
CA GLN A 647 130.62 169.49 81.64
C GLN A 647 131.70 169.13 80.59
N LYS A 648 131.33 168.43 79.52
CA LYS A 648 132.18 168.06 78.38
C LYS A 648 131.97 168.95 77.14
N GLU A 649 130.73 169.31 76.81
CA GLU A 649 130.46 170.22 75.67
C GLU A 649 130.88 171.68 75.97
N LEU A 650 130.96 172.06 77.25
CA LEU A 650 131.62 173.30 77.70
C LEU A 650 133.14 173.29 77.39
N GLU A 651 133.77 172.11 77.34
CA GLU A 651 135.18 171.91 76.99
C GLU A 651 135.43 172.12 75.47
N GLU A 652 134.48 171.70 74.62
CA GLU A 652 134.49 172.02 73.19
C GLU A 652 134.24 173.52 72.93
N SER A 653 133.38 174.15 73.73
CA SER A 653 133.16 175.60 73.69
C SER A 653 134.39 176.40 74.11
N GLN A 654 135.22 175.91 75.06
CA GLN A 654 136.53 176.52 75.35
C GLN A 654 137.46 176.52 74.13
N SER A 655 137.38 175.52 73.25
CA SER A 655 138.18 175.46 72.01
C SER A 655 137.68 176.41 70.92
N GLN A 656 136.36 176.59 70.75
CA GLN A 656 135.85 177.55 69.75
C GLN A 656 135.90 179.00 70.25
N LEU A 657 135.87 179.24 71.56
CA LEU A 657 136.21 180.53 72.16
C LEU A 657 137.67 180.94 71.88
N GLN A 658 138.60 179.98 71.73
CA GLN A 658 139.95 180.28 71.23
C GLN A 658 139.98 180.72 69.76
N GLN A 659 139.03 180.31 68.92
CA GLN A 659 138.99 180.79 67.53
C GLN A 659 138.39 182.21 67.40
N GLN A 660 137.63 182.69 68.40
CA GLN A 660 137.39 184.14 68.56
C GLN A 660 138.67 184.93 68.91
N GLN A 661 139.70 184.30 69.47
CA GLN A 661 140.99 184.96 69.72
C GLN A 661 141.86 185.01 68.46
N LYS A 662 141.96 183.91 67.71
CA LYS A 662 143.03 183.77 66.70
C LYS A 662 142.90 184.69 65.49
N GLU A 663 141.73 184.81 64.87
CA GLU A 663 141.55 185.65 63.68
C GLU A 663 140.91 187.02 63.96
N LEU A 664 140.82 187.37 65.26
CA LEU A 664 141.00 188.74 65.74
C LEU A 664 142.47 189.19 65.63
N GLU A 665 143.44 188.29 65.74
CA GLU A 665 144.87 188.64 65.71
C GLU A 665 145.38 188.99 64.30
N GLU A 666 144.82 188.37 63.25
CA GLU A 666 145.01 188.78 61.84
C GLU A 666 144.16 190.01 61.44
N SER A 667 143.72 190.80 62.43
CA SER A 667 143.49 192.24 62.26
C SER A 667 144.78 193.07 62.37
N ARG A 668 145.91 192.48 62.81
CA ARG A 668 147.20 193.18 63.03
C ARG A 668 148.21 192.92 61.91
N SER A 669 148.52 191.64 61.73
CA SER A 669 149.22 191.13 60.55
C SER A 669 148.19 191.10 59.41
N GLU A 670 148.32 191.86 58.31
CA GLU A 670 149.42 192.76 57.94
C GLU A 670 148.94 194.14 57.44
N ILE A 671 148.53 194.99 58.40
CA ILE A 671 148.60 196.47 58.31
C ILE A 671 149.97 196.97 58.79
N GLN A 672 150.43 196.42 59.93
CA GLN A 672 151.62 196.83 60.68
C GLN A 672 152.89 196.68 59.82
N LYS A 673 153.13 195.44 59.44
CA LYS A 673 153.99 194.96 58.38
C LYS A 673 153.06 194.75 57.15
N LEU A 674 153.49 194.68 55.89
CA LEU A 674 154.86 194.66 55.37
C LEU A 674 155.00 195.39 54.01
N ARG A 675 155.18 196.72 53.88
CA ARG A 675 155.66 197.77 54.78
C ARG A 675 157.15 197.60 55.18
N GLU A 676 157.42 196.69 56.10
CA GLU A 676 158.71 196.17 56.60
C GLU A 676 159.59 195.23 55.73
N GLN A 677 160.30 194.31 56.42
CA GLN A 677 161.06 193.12 55.94
C GLN A 677 160.90 191.87 56.90
N ILE A 678 161.62 190.73 56.79
CA ILE A 678 161.33 189.45 57.53
C ILE A 678 162.36 188.96 58.61
N GLN A 679 161.97 188.04 59.54
CA GLN A 679 162.75 187.59 60.75
C GLN A 679 162.43 186.13 61.26
N GLN A 680 163.40 185.28 61.71
CA GLN A 680 163.21 183.88 62.27
C GLN A 680 164.38 183.36 63.20
N ILE A 681 164.20 182.35 64.11
CA ILE A 681 165.26 181.76 65.01
C ILE A 681 164.92 180.40 65.77
N GLN A 682 165.96 179.66 66.27
CA GLN A 682 166.04 178.73 67.47
C GLN A 682 165.86 177.16 67.38
N HIS A 683 166.55 176.36 68.24
CA HIS A 683 166.53 174.86 68.38
C HIS A 683 167.25 174.29 69.70
N ILE A 684 167.40 172.95 69.89
CA ILE A 684 168.34 172.13 70.78
C ILE A 684 167.85 171.67 72.22
N GLN A 685 168.21 170.54 72.90
CA GLN A 685 168.58 169.10 72.58
C GLN A 685 168.96 168.23 73.87
N GLN A 686 168.84 166.86 73.83
CA GLN A 686 169.77 165.81 74.42
C GLN A 686 169.63 165.18 75.86
N TYR A 687 170.27 163.98 76.08
CA TYR A 687 170.65 163.25 77.35
C TYR A 687 169.57 162.39 78.11
N GLN A 688 169.83 161.39 79.01
CA GLN A 688 171.06 160.67 79.51
C GLN A 688 170.80 159.24 80.15
N ASN A 689 171.82 158.35 80.16
CA ASN A 689 172.14 157.21 81.09
C ASN A 689 171.07 156.20 81.60
N MET A 690 170.78 156.14 82.91
CA MET A 690 170.26 154.95 83.63
C MET A 690 169.34 155.35 84.81
N SER A 691 168.19 154.69 84.97
CA SER A 691 167.14 155.02 85.97
C SER A 691 166.55 153.76 86.65
N PRO A 692 166.21 153.75 87.97
CA PRO A 692 165.85 152.52 88.68
C PRO A 692 164.34 152.24 88.97
N PRO A 693 163.69 152.58 90.12
CA PRO A 693 162.82 151.57 90.77
C PRO A 693 161.37 151.99 91.16
N GLY A 694 160.40 151.12 90.82
CA GLY A 694 159.15 150.94 91.60
C GLY A 694 158.06 152.02 91.50
N GLN A 695 157.00 151.99 92.33
CA GLN A 695 156.68 150.98 93.36
C GLN A 695 155.16 150.77 93.67
N PRO A 696 154.29 151.80 93.81
CA PRO A 696 152.91 151.63 94.31
C PRO A 696 151.89 151.43 93.16
N VAL A 697 150.59 151.16 93.37
CA VAL A 697 149.73 151.27 94.58
C VAL A 697 148.74 150.09 94.69
N GLN A 698 148.24 149.81 95.90
CA GLN A 698 147.16 148.85 96.21
C GLN A 698 146.30 149.41 97.37
N GLN A 699 144.98 149.17 97.49
CA GLN A 699 144.01 148.58 96.54
C GLN A 699 142.57 149.07 96.85
N TYR A 700 141.60 148.68 96.03
CA TYR A 700 140.15 148.94 96.18
C TYR A 700 139.37 147.78 95.51
N GLN A 701 138.22 148.07 94.84
CA GLN A 701 137.56 147.30 93.76
C GLN A 701 136.64 146.10 94.14
N PRO A 702 135.84 145.54 93.20
CA PRO A 702 135.02 146.19 92.14
C PRO A 702 133.65 145.51 91.87
N ALA A 703 132.92 145.97 90.84
CA ALA A 703 131.95 145.16 90.08
C ALA A 703 132.07 145.43 88.55
N VAL A 704 131.76 144.41 87.72
CA VAL A 704 132.03 144.30 86.26
C VAL A 704 131.04 143.27 85.66
N ALA A 705 130.49 143.33 84.44
CA ALA A 705 130.22 144.39 83.45
C ALA A 705 129.23 143.82 82.38
N GLN A 706 128.82 144.58 81.35
CA GLN A 706 127.86 144.12 80.32
C GLN A 706 128.53 143.54 79.05
N SER A 707 128.27 142.26 78.72
CA SER A 707 128.40 141.64 77.37
C SER A 707 127.94 140.15 77.33
N GLY A 708 127.23 139.69 76.27
CA GLY A 708 127.30 138.26 75.79
C GLY A 708 126.06 137.32 75.74
N ASN A 709 125.66 136.90 74.52
CA ASN A 709 125.47 135.53 73.95
C ASN A 709 124.54 134.35 74.45
N THR A 710 123.53 133.99 73.61
CA THR A 710 123.25 132.70 72.84
C THR A 710 122.87 131.29 73.41
N TYR A 711 122.29 130.45 72.51
CA TYR A 711 122.05 128.96 72.46
C TYR A 711 120.87 128.35 73.30
N ASN A 712 120.05 127.32 72.92
CA ASN A 712 119.97 126.26 71.86
C ASN A 712 120.76 124.94 72.18
N ALA A 713 120.40 123.67 71.84
CA ALA A 713 119.43 123.06 70.89
C ALA A 713 118.85 121.66 71.35
N ALA A 714 118.52 120.73 70.43
CA ALA A 714 117.82 119.41 70.64
C ALA A 714 118.56 118.16 70.05
N LEU A 715 117.94 116.95 70.10
CA LEU A 715 118.19 115.67 69.33
C LEU A 715 118.88 114.42 70.00
N VAL A 716 118.22 113.25 69.88
CA VAL A 716 118.68 111.92 69.34
C VAL A 716 119.85 111.08 69.95
N LYS A 717 119.66 109.72 69.91
CA LYS A 717 120.63 108.56 69.90
C LYS A 717 121.13 107.88 71.20
N MET A 718 120.72 106.60 71.36
CA MET A 718 121.57 105.37 71.35
C MET A 718 122.87 105.28 72.19
N PHE A 719 122.93 104.38 73.19
CA PHE A 719 123.88 103.23 73.29
C PHE A 719 123.62 102.33 74.53
N ALA A 720 124.50 101.39 74.89
CA ALA A 720 124.33 100.35 75.92
C ALA A 720 125.66 99.97 76.63
N LYS A 721 125.60 99.36 77.84
CA LYS A 721 126.53 98.37 78.48
C LYS A 721 126.67 98.48 80.02
N ILE A 722 126.58 97.32 80.69
CA ILE A 722 127.48 96.74 81.73
C ILE A 722 127.46 97.20 83.22
N ILE A 723 127.03 96.25 84.08
CA ILE A 723 127.63 95.68 85.32
C ILE A 723 128.11 96.60 86.48
N ALA A 724 127.27 96.63 87.54
CA ALA A 724 127.47 96.24 88.95
C ALA A 724 128.70 96.65 89.83
N GLU A 725 128.36 96.92 91.11
CA GLU A 725 129.17 96.84 92.37
C GLU A 725 130.42 97.77 92.50
N THR A 726 130.75 98.40 93.64
CA THR A 726 130.71 97.94 95.06
C THR A 726 130.63 99.07 96.11
N MET A 727 129.80 98.89 97.16
CA MET A 727 129.99 99.30 98.58
C MET A 727 130.37 100.80 98.90
N PRO A 728 130.90 101.18 100.09
CA PRO A 728 130.04 101.72 101.16
C PRO A 728 130.50 103.03 101.83
N ASP A 729 129.57 103.75 102.48
CA ASP A 729 129.49 103.97 103.94
C ASP A 729 128.19 104.71 104.32
#